data_AF-A0A9P5YML4-F1
#
_entry.id   AF-A0A9P5YML4-F1
#
_cell.length_a   1.000
_cell.length_b   1.000
_cell.length_c   1.000
_cell.angle_alpha   90.00
_cell.angle_beta   90.00
_cell.angle_gamma   90.00
#
_symmetry.space_group_name_H-M   'P 1'
#
loop_
_entity.id
_entity.type
_entity.pdbx_description
1 polymer ?
#
loop_
_entity_poly.entity_id
_entity_poly.type
_entity_poly.pdbx_seq_one_letter_code
_entity_poly.pdbx_strand_id
1 'polypeptide(L)'
;MSALQADLSNASTSHPELSLGSLASFSATPARQGFRVPSASSRTTAQSSALLATPSASSISSFSRRKPDDAATSLSSRLNMLSHQDEGIDGDVLDTPAGEKTKYGDGPETPGPNRSKRPKGGASSGKGAALTLRDQEKHIDNLKKENFDIKLRVHFLEERLAQLAPDQIDAALKQNINLKIEVQQRGMEIKKLKKLVLSLEHELERLQRTGTGSNRSRERELEEKLEERERELQELRRRKAGYEDDAIREAEARNAELEEDLENARGLLEENMDEIDRLREIIERRGDESANESANGESRRERMKQKVEELENDNEDLRHRLMEQSELLAQREEEKEDLADEIDALRLELEDVQRRREAESIERSESRAQVLEEREEREAVEDDLNAMRDKLAALLIELQQKEDEIEMKNKEIDDLVNEHQRIVEVVEDEWRGEVEEARGQVEELKDVLAEREAESKDLRVNISELEANTNDLHAKFETALTHLAEESEQKDAEFEALNQTIDKLGEQIYQLEDENDRLKEEHARMREEEAAERERLEALSAALKEKIADLKEQLQQMTEMYETCSQDIHAHRSRQEELASHVEELVAQVDHERTARERLESDLDAADKEHDAAIRREKRTLEAKESALQSALNDLSRTQSLLSQREADLQAVQNALQTLEKESKRLGETHTTARFSLQLETDRLKRDLERLEDELARARKEVDDKEGRTRDRDAAVDRLHAENLELTSKLAAQTQARMNISEKLDALMSTLKAAEADVAAYKAKNADLEQRLSKDQRSLLNVESQYRDQLTERNTLLLTIYQYLDKILGVDKTPKKGTQAETKPFTNFSVFHDNLITRLKALSQIQMDFEKRCKEVETRFNDKIADMRKQLDNRWKQIDKFEASLKTVAETKATWKRKFNQKEGELEAIRTSNIEMANQLSNMKKPGGSDAMELRSMTARAVNAERRLNNAQNQLLTREEAITAMNQKNVAADSKWEARVKEYEARLKAAEERVKRERQGSKERIAELENITKGLQRQLELAQKRGSRLDDVIETNRPPGSSKPSGKDSPAR
;
A
#
# COMPACT_ATOMS: atom_id res chain seq x y z
N MET A 1 67.05 4.72 10.84
CA MET A 1 67.59 4.16 9.58
C MET A 1 67.24 2.68 9.53
N SER A 2 66.91 2.20 8.34
CA SER A 2 66.95 0.80 7.88
C SER A 2 66.06 -0.26 8.55
N ALA A 3 65.48 -1.09 7.68
CA ALA A 3 64.65 -2.26 7.97
C ALA A 3 65.47 -3.57 7.91
N LEU A 4 64.77 -4.72 7.78
CA LEU A 4 65.27 -6.10 7.57
C LEU A 4 65.71 -6.84 8.86
N GLN A 5 65.58 -8.17 9.05
CA GLN A 5 64.84 -9.25 8.33
C GLN A 5 65.02 -10.58 9.10
N ALA A 6 63.96 -11.43 9.18
CA ALA A 6 63.98 -12.85 9.66
C ALA A 6 64.49 -13.10 11.13
N ASP A 7 64.30 -14.24 11.79
CA ASP A 7 63.92 -15.60 11.37
C ASP A 7 63.36 -16.45 12.55
N LEU A 8 62.71 -17.59 12.23
CA LEU A 8 62.54 -18.81 13.06
C LEU A 8 61.94 -18.79 14.50
N SER A 9 61.77 -20.03 15.03
CA SER A 9 60.85 -20.44 16.10
C SER A 9 61.44 -20.64 17.51
N ASN A 10 60.56 -20.57 18.51
CA ASN A 10 60.59 -21.23 19.84
C ASN A 10 61.51 -20.70 20.99
N ALA A 11 60.80 -20.27 22.04
CA ALA A 11 60.91 -20.73 23.44
C ALA A 11 62.04 -20.29 24.40
N SER A 12 61.57 -19.66 25.49
CA SER A 12 61.89 -19.94 26.92
C SER A 12 63.12 -19.33 27.63
N THR A 13 62.86 -18.87 28.86
CA THR A 13 63.71 -18.91 30.08
C THR A 13 62.78 -18.37 31.21
N SER A 14 62.27 -19.14 32.19
CA SER A 14 62.90 -19.89 33.31
C SER A 14 63.46 -18.94 34.39
N HIS A 15 63.16 -19.00 35.69
CA HIS A 15 63.17 -20.10 36.70
C HIS A 15 62.65 -19.52 38.06
N PRO A 16 62.68 -20.19 39.26
CA PRO A 16 62.92 -21.62 39.61
C PRO A 16 61.94 -22.28 40.66
N GLU A 17 61.98 -23.64 40.74
CA GLU A 17 62.00 -24.52 41.97
C GLU A 17 60.79 -24.66 42.95
N LEU A 18 60.53 -25.80 43.67
CA LEU A 18 61.27 -27.07 43.98
C LEU A 18 60.30 -28.23 44.42
N SER A 19 60.68 -29.51 44.16
CA SER A 19 60.52 -30.78 44.97
C SER A 19 59.18 -31.28 45.61
N LEU A 20 58.93 -32.58 45.96
CA LEU A 20 59.45 -33.93 45.57
C LEU A 20 58.56 -35.10 46.15
N GLY A 21 58.37 -36.21 45.40
CA GLY A 21 58.11 -37.60 45.91
C GLY A 21 56.66 -38.02 46.32
N SER A 22 56.28 -39.32 46.45
CA SER A 22 56.81 -40.61 45.93
C SER A 22 55.84 -41.81 46.16
N LEU A 23 55.67 -42.68 45.15
CA LEU A 23 55.33 -44.15 45.11
C LEU A 23 54.47 -44.87 46.20
N ALA A 24 53.49 -45.72 45.77
CA ALA A 24 53.54 -47.22 45.84
C ALA A 24 52.21 -47.94 45.45
N SER A 25 52.25 -49.27 45.22
CA SER A 25 51.18 -50.14 44.65
C SER A 25 50.60 -51.20 45.61
N PHE A 26 49.40 -51.76 45.37
CA PHE A 26 49.01 -53.21 45.28
C PHE A 26 47.54 -53.58 45.65
N SER A 27 46.92 -54.49 44.85
CA SER A 27 45.83 -55.47 45.20
C SER A 27 44.46 -54.96 45.73
N ALA A 28 43.29 -55.62 45.54
CA ALA A 28 42.85 -56.77 44.72
C ALA A 28 41.31 -56.74 44.46
N THR A 29 40.85 -57.63 43.57
CA THR A 29 39.49 -57.95 43.08
C THR A 29 38.60 -58.68 44.12
N PRO A 30 37.28 -59.03 43.91
CA PRO A 30 36.64 -59.35 42.61
C PRO A 30 35.10 -59.16 42.37
N ALA A 31 34.73 -59.48 41.11
CA ALA A 31 33.43 -60.00 40.61
C ALA A 31 32.24 -59.02 40.47
N ARG A 32 31.36 -59.14 39.44
CA ARG A 32 31.30 -60.07 38.28
C ARG A 32 30.45 -59.49 37.12
N GLN A 33 30.88 -59.73 35.87
CA GLN A 33 30.13 -60.04 34.62
C GLN A 33 28.80 -59.32 34.25
N GLY A 34 28.55 -58.91 33.00
CA GLY A 34 29.42 -58.83 31.81
C GLY A 34 28.73 -59.02 30.44
N PHE A 35 29.34 -58.43 29.40
CA PHE A 35 29.17 -58.68 27.94
C PHE A 35 27.85 -58.20 27.25
N ARG A 36 27.85 -57.78 25.97
CA ARG A 36 28.91 -57.75 24.92
C ARG A 36 28.74 -56.59 23.91
N VAL A 37 29.87 -56.12 23.40
CA VAL A 37 30.13 -55.15 22.28
C VAL A 37 30.54 -56.06 21.05
N PRO A 38 30.63 -55.68 19.73
CA PRO A 38 31.19 -54.41 19.26
C PRO A 38 30.81 -53.81 17.88
N SER A 39 31.30 -52.59 17.65
CA SER A 39 31.58 -51.99 16.34
C SER A 39 32.96 -52.40 15.81
N ALA A 40 33.16 -52.50 14.48
CA ALA A 40 34.43 -52.14 13.81
C ALA A 40 34.42 -52.25 12.26
N SER A 41 34.95 -51.20 11.62
CA SER A 41 35.93 -51.22 10.50
C SER A 41 35.63 -51.78 9.10
N SER A 42 35.53 -50.82 8.17
CA SER A 42 36.52 -50.53 7.09
C SER A 42 36.93 -51.55 6.01
N ARG A 43 36.67 -51.10 4.77
CA ARG A 43 37.58 -51.01 3.60
C ARG A 43 37.89 -52.24 2.70
N THR A 44 37.72 -51.98 1.39
CA THR A 44 38.55 -52.45 0.23
C THR A 44 38.44 -53.95 -0.17
N THR A 45 38.49 -54.40 -1.43
CA THR A 45 38.82 -53.74 -2.73
C THR A 45 38.30 -54.54 -3.96
N ALA A 46 38.29 -53.87 -5.13
CA ALA A 46 38.62 -54.41 -6.47
C ALA A 46 37.64 -55.28 -7.31
N GLN A 47 37.16 -54.63 -8.39
CA GLN A 47 37.33 -55.02 -9.81
C GLN A 47 36.63 -56.25 -10.45
N SER A 48 35.64 -55.89 -11.30
CA SER A 48 35.66 -56.12 -12.78
C SER A 48 34.70 -57.11 -13.46
N SER A 49 34.24 -56.66 -14.64
CA SER A 49 33.65 -57.35 -15.79
C SER A 49 32.18 -57.85 -15.79
N ALA A 50 31.35 -57.05 -16.48
CA ALA A 50 30.54 -57.43 -17.65
C ALA A 50 29.10 -58.01 -17.50
N LEU A 51 28.14 -57.16 -17.91
CA LEU A 51 27.00 -57.41 -18.83
C LEU A 51 25.95 -58.50 -18.50
N LEU A 52 24.71 -58.08 -18.23
CA LEU A 52 23.58 -58.04 -19.19
C LEU A 52 22.42 -57.28 -18.51
N ALA A 53 21.99 -56.13 -19.04
CA ALA A 53 20.91 -55.98 -20.03
C ALA A 53 19.51 -55.79 -19.41
N THR A 54 19.03 -54.56 -19.55
CA THR A 54 17.65 -54.05 -19.42
C THR A 54 16.79 -54.56 -20.62
N PRO A 55 15.52 -54.16 -20.88
CA PRO A 55 14.79 -53.03 -20.28
C PRO A 55 13.25 -53.14 -20.06
N SER A 56 12.75 -52.15 -19.29
CA SER A 56 11.54 -51.32 -19.55
C SER A 56 10.12 -51.92 -19.68
N ALA A 57 9.04 -51.18 -19.38
CA ALA A 57 8.85 -49.98 -18.55
C ALA A 57 7.33 -49.72 -18.36
N SER A 58 7.00 -49.06 -17.25
CA SER A 58 5.96 -48.02 -17.07
C SER A 58 4.74 -47.96 -18.02
N SER A 59 3.51 -47.90 -17.48
CA SER A 59 2.92 -46.60 -17.07
C SER A 59 1.40 -46.62 -16.75
N ILE A 60 1.03 -45.73 -15.81
CA ILE A 60 -0.20 -44.88 -15.75
C ILE A 60 -1.61 -45.52 -15.55
N SER A 61 -2.12 -45.25 -14.34
CA SER A 61 -3.47 -44.83 -13.89
C SER A 61 -4.78 -45.45 -14.41
N SER A 62 -5.68 -45.76 -13.47
CA SER A 62 -7.05 -45.20 -13.44
C SER A 62 -7.75 -45.39 -12.07
N PHE A 63 -8.41 -44.32 -11.60
CA PHE A 63 -9.58 -44.21 -10.68
C PHE A 63 -9.97 -45.34 -9.70
N SER A 64 -10.26 -44.99 -8.43
CA SER A 64 -11.67 -44.74 -8.00
C SER A 64 -11.83 -44.21 -6.54
N ARG A 65 -13.04 -43.73 -6.24
CA ARG A 65 -13.53 -43.07 -5.01
C ARG A 65 -13.78 -44.02 -3.81
N ARG A 66 -13.47 -43.48 -2.61
CA ARG A 66 -14.26 -43.46 -1.34
C ARG A 66 -14.97 -44.74 -0.83
N LYS A 67 -14.49 -45.24 0.35
CA LYS A 67 -15.12 -45.24 1.72
C LYS A 67 -16.57 -45.82 1.91
N PRO A 68 -17.04 -46.26 3.12
CA PRO A 68 -16.44 -46.12 4.47
C PRO A 68 -16.67 -47.26 5.53
N ASP A 69 -16.22 -47.02 6.79
CA ASP A 69 -16.69 -47.49 8.13
C ASP A 69 -16.64 -49.01 8.54
N ASP A 70 -16.39 -49.45 9.80
CA ASP A 70 -16.02 -48.80 11.08
C ASP A 70 -15.37 -49.77 12.15
N ALA A 71 -14.84 -49.20 13.26
CA ALA A 71 -14.53 -49.79 14.60
C ALA A 71 -13.49 -50.95 14.73
N ALA A 72 -12.65 -51.10 15.78
CA ALA A 72 -12.25 -50.31 16.97
C ALA A 72 -10.77 -50.71 17.32
N THR A 73 -9.89 -49.94 18.00
CA THR A 73 -9.92 -49.51 19.42
C THR A 73 -8.75 -48.56 19.77
N SER A 74 -8.98 -47.68 20.77
CA SER A 74 -8.01 -47.13 21.77
C SER A 74 -7.03 -45.97 21.43
N LEU A 75 -6.87 -45.12 22.47
CA LEU A 75 -5.85 -44.09 22.77
C LEU A 75 -5.90 -42.69 22.11
N SER A 76 -5.74 -41.69 23.01
CA SER A 76 -5.28 -40.30 22.79
C SER A 76 -6.12 -39.39 21.87
N SER A 77 -7.21 -38.83 22.39
CA SER A 77 -7.26 -37.47 22.98
C SER A 77 -7.23 -36.34 21.92
N ARG A 78 -8.36 -36.02 21.29
CA ARG A 78 -9.44 -35.11 21.76
C ARG A 78 -9.02 -33.63 21.75
N LEU A 79 -9.81 -32.69 21.22
CA LEU A 79 -11.06 -32.77 20.45
C LEU A 79 -11.24 -31.46 19.67
N ASN A 80 -11.69 -31.53 18.42
CA ASN A 80 -12.18 -30.40 17.63
C ASN A 80 -13.65 -30.70 17.29
N MET A 81 -14.58 -29.73 17.37
CA MET A 81 -15.73 -29.68 16.46
C MET A 81 -16.67 -28.47 16.64
N LEU A 82 -17.33 -28.19 15.50
CA LEU A 82 -18.64 -27.58 15.27
C LEU A 82 -18.84 -26.05 15.28
N SER A 83 -19.19 -25.59 14.08
CA SER A 83 -20.21 -24.57 13.85
C SER A 83 -21.56 -25.03 14.43
N HIS A 84 -22.23 -24.17 15.20
CA HIS A 84 -23.46 -23.54 14.70
C HIS A 84 -23.67 -22.19 15.41
N GLN A 85 -24.82 -21.57 15.16
CA GLN A 85 -25.12 -20.16 15.40
C GLN A 85 -26.18 -20.02 16.51
N ASP A 86 -26.16 -18.87 17.17
CA ASP A 86 -27.21 -18.28 18.03
C ASP A 86 -27.57 -18.89 19.40
N GLU A 87 -27.49 -17.99 20.38
CA GLU A 87 -28.52 -17.67 21.40
C GLU A 87 -28.88 -18.65 22.53
N GLY A 88 -29.12 -18.09 23.73
CA GLY A 88 -29.81 -18.80 24.82
C GLY A 88 -29.17 -18.77 26.22
N ILE A 89 -29.01 -17.57 26.80
CA ILE A 89 -29.66 -17.14 28.07
C ILE A 89 -29.55 -18.03 29.36
N ASP A 90 -29.21 -17.33 30.47
CA ASP A 90 -29.49 -17.59 31.92
C ASP A 90 -28.69 -18.56 32.81
N GLY A 91 -28.56 -18.14 34.09
CA GLY A 91 -28.33 -18.97 35.29
C GLY A 91 -26.87 -19.07 35.76
N ASP A 92 -26.27 -18.10 36.45
CA ASP A 92 -26.48 -17.66 37.86
C ASP A 92 -25.78 -18.56 38.93
N VAL A 93 -25.46 -17.95 40.08
CA VAL A 93 -24.99 -18.52 41.36
C VAL A 93 -23.47 -18.79 41.52
N LEU A 94 -22.78 -17.74 42.00
CA LEU A 94 -21.70 -17.67 43.03
C LEU A 94 -20.43 -18.57 42.89
N ASP A 95 -19.21 -18.10 43.13
CA ASP A 95 -18.77 -17.07 44.09
C ASP A 95 -17.58 -16.20 43.60
N THR A 96 -17.42 -15.03 44.22
CA THR A 96 -16.52 -13.87 43.93
C THR A 96 -15.17 -13.93 44.70
N PRO A 97 -14.21 -12.94 44.65
CA PRO A 97 -14.19 -11.63 43.96
C PRO A 97 -12.89 -11.21 43.18
N ALA A 98 -13.05 -10.17 42.34
CA ALA A 98 -12.09 -9.09 41.95
C ALA A 98 -10.72 -9.41 41.26
N GLY A 99 -10.20 -8.58 40.32
CA GLY A 99 -10.77 -7.36 39.73
C GLY A 99 -9.89 -6.69 38.63
N GLU A 100 -10.57 -5.87 37.82
CA GLU A 100 -10.16 -4.70 37.00
C GLU A 100 -8.88 -4.60 36.11
N LYS A 101 -9.15 -4.23 34.83
CA LYS A 101 -8.51 -3.19 33.97
C LYS A 101 -7.00 -3.22 33.64
N THR A 102 -6.67 -3.13 32.34
CA THR A 102 -6.08 -1.91 31.72
C THR A 102 -5.99 -1.96 30.17
N LYS A 103 -5.88 -0.77 29.55
CA LYS A 103 -5.75 -0.47 28.10
C LYS A 103 -4.28 -0.22 27.68
N TYR A 104 -4.06 0.08 26.39
CA TYR A 104 -2.82 0.56 25.74
C TYR A 104 -1.76 -0.52 25.43
N GLY A 105 -0.91 -0.39 24.40
CA GLY A 105 -0.76 0.69 23.42
C GLY A 105 0.39 0.41 22.42
N ASP A 106 0.49 1.22 21.36
CA ASP A 106 1.30 1.02 20.14
C ASP A 106 2.77 1.53 20.19
N GLY A 107 3.59 1.11 19.21
CA GLY A 107 4.82 1.76 18.72
C GLY A 107 6.10 0.90 18.68
N PRO A 108 7.20 1.33 18.00
CA PRO A 108 7.29 2.20 16.80
C PRO A 108 8.32 1.73 15.72
N GLU A 109 8.36 2.38 14.55
CA GLU A 109 9.28 2.12 13.41
C GLU A 109 10.68 2.79 13.50
N THR A 110 11.65 2.43 12.62
CA THR A 110 12.77 3.32 12.16
C THR A 110 13.43 2.85 10.83
N PRO A 111 14.14 3.71 10.03
CA PRO A 111 14.32 3.51 8.56
C PRO A 111 15.75 3.71 7.93
N GLY A 112 15.89 3.39 6.63
CA GLY A 112 16.93 3.91 5.69
C GLY A 112 17.87 2.87 5.04
N PRO A 113 18.68 3.18 3.97
CA PRO A 113 18.85 4.43 3.20
C PRO A 113 18.71 4.25 1.64
N ASN A 114 19.13 5.24 0.83
CA ASN A 114 18.75 5.41 -0.60
C ASN A 114 19.95 5.77 -1.53
N ARG A 115 20.15 5.09 -2.69
CA ARG A 115 20.94 5.62 -3.84
C ARG A 115 20.87 4.80 -5.16
N SER A 116 20.47 5.43 -6.28
CA SER A 116 21.19 5.47 -7.60
C SER A 116 20.27 5.79 -8.80
N LYS A 117 20.80 6.44 -9.85
CA LYS A 117 20.03 6.98 -11.02
C LYS A 117 20.42 6.30 -12.36
N ARG A 118 19.44 6.28 -13.30
CA ARG A 118 19.53 6.24 -14.79
C ARG A 118 19.88 4.89 -15.49
N PRO A 119 19.55 4.72 -16.81
CA PRO A 119 18.80 5.60 -17.73
C PRO A 119 17.57 4.97 -18.47
N LYS A 120 16.84 5.86 -19.18
CA LYS A 120 15.71 5.71 -20.15
C LYS A 120 15.40 4.32 -20.77
N GLY A 121 14.10 4.01 -20.79
CA GLY A 121 13.38 3.24 -21.82
C GLY A 121 11.87 3.50 -21.62
N GLY A 122 11.13 3.94 -22.64
CA GLY A 122 9.76 4.44 -22.48
C GLY A 122 8.69 3.62 -23.18
N ALA A 123 7.48 3.58 -22.61
CA ALA A 123 6.20 3.37 -23.31
C ALA A 123 4.99 3.70 -22.41
N SER A 124 4.12 4.58 -22.90
CA SER A 124 2.67 4.70 -22.63
C SER A 124 2.05 4.09 -21.35
N SER A 125 1.60 4.93 -20.40
CA SER A 125 0.54 4.58 -19.44
C SER A 125 -0.85 4.79 -20.05
N GLY A 126 -1.36 3.76 -20.72
CA GLY A 126 -2.74 3.75 -21.22
C GLY A 126 -3.77 3.69 -20.09
N LYS A 127 -4.89 4.40 -20.26
CA LYS A 127 -6.10 4.28 -19.42
C LYS A 127 -6.57 2.81 -19.37
N GLY A 128 -7.25 2.44 -18.28
CA GLY A 128 -7.76 1.08 -18.09
C GLY A 128 -8.72 0.63 -19.20
N ALA A 129 -8.21 -0.21 -20.11
CA ALA A 129 -9.04 -1.16 -20.84
C ALA A 129 -9.28 -2.36 -19.92
N ALA A 130 -10.50 -2.90 -19.89
CA ALA A 130 -10.82 -4.07 -19.10
C ALA A 130 -9.99 -5.28 -19.58
N LEU A 131 -8.95 -5.63 -18.81
CA LEU A 131 -8.04 -6.72 -19.10
C LEU A 131 -8.84 -8.02 -19.19
N THR A 132 -8.73 -8.77 -20.31
CA THR A 132 -9.51 -10.01 -20.47
C THR A 132 -9.12 -11.01 -19.40
N LEU A 133 -10.01 -11.93 -19.01
CA LEU A 133 -9.70 -12.96 -17.98
C LEU A 133 -8.41 -13.73 -18.29
N ARG A 134 -8.11 -13.94 -19.56
CA ARG A 134 -6.90 -14.64 -20.04
C ARG A 134 -5.63 -13.79 -19.87
N ASP A 135 -5.74 -12.48 -20.04
CA ASP A 135 -4.65 -11.54 -19.79
C ASP A 135 -4.47 -11.28 -18.29
N GLN A 136 -5.56 -11.33 -17.50
CA GLN A 136 -5.50 -11.33 -16.03
C GLN A 136 -4.79 -12.59 -15.50
N GLU A 137 -5.12 -13.79 -15.99
CA GLU A 137 -4.40 -15.03 -15.66
C GLU A 137 -2.91 -14.93 -16.02
N LYS A 138 -2.58 -14.41 -17.20
CA LYS A 138 -1.19 -14.21 -17.63
C LYS A 138 -0.44 -13.19 -16.76
N HIS A 139 -1.13 -12.14 -16.30
CA HIS A 139 -0.55 -11.17 -15.37
C HIS A 139 -0.35 -11.78 -13.97
N ILE A 140 -1.30 -12.57 -13.49
CA ILE A 140 -1.19 -13.35 -12.24
C ILE A 140 -0.02 -14.33 -12.30
N ASP A 141 0.19 -15.03 -13.42
CA ASP A 141 1.31 -15.97 -13.56
C ASP A 141 2.67 -15.27 -13.69
N ASN A 142 2.72 -14.07 -14.28
CA ASN A 142 3.92 -13.23 -14.22
C ASN A 142 4.19 -12.75 -12.78
N LEU A 143 3.17 -12.27 -12.07
CA LEU A 143 3.29 -11.87 -10.65
C LEU A 143 3.72 -13.04 -9.76
N LYS A 144 3.26 -14.28 -10.01
CA LYS A 144 3.73 -15.48 -9.31
C LYS A 144 5.22 -15.75 -9.56
N LYS A 145 5.71 -15.55 -10.79
CA LYS A 145 7.14 -15.70 -11.13
C LYS A 145 7.97 -14.62 -10.45
N GLU A 146 7.56 -13.36 -10.52
CA GLU A 146 8.23 -12.26 -9.82
C GLU A 146 8.25 -12.49 -8.30
N ASN A 147 7.15 -12.99 -7.72
CA ASN A 147 7.08 -13.33 -6.30
C ASN A 147 8.02 -14.51 -5.93
N PHE A 148 8.21 -15.48 -6.83
CA PHE A 148 9.17 -16.56 -6.66
C PHE A 148 10.61 -16.07 -6.75
N ASP A 149 10.95 -15.23 -7.74
CA ASP A 149 12.28 -14.64 -7.90
C ASP A 149 12.63 -13.70 -6.73
N ILE A 150 11.66 -12.95 -6.21
CA ILE A 150 11.82 -12.14 -4.99
C ILE A 150 12.10 -13.05 -3.78
N LYS A 151 11.36 -14.15 -3.61
CA LYS A 151 11.63 -15.12 -2.53
C LYS A 151 13.01 -15.76 -2.66
N LEU A 152 13.46 -16.05 -3.88
CA LEU A 152 14.80 -16.57 -4.13
C LEU A 152 15.88 -15.54 -3.77
N ARG A 153 15.66 -14.25 -4.09
CA ARG A 153 16.54 -13.15 -3.67
C ARG A 153 16.54 -12.93 -2.16
N VAL A 154 15.39 -13.03 -1.50
CA VAL A 154 15.29 -12.95 -0.03
C VAL A 154 16.08 -14.09 0.61
N HIS A 155 15.89 -15.33 0.16
CA HIS A 155 16.66 -16.49 0.63
C HIS A 155 18.17 -16.28 0.45
N PHE A 156 18.63 -15.84 -0.72
CA PHE A 156 20.07 -15.58 -0.93
C PHE A 156 20.60 -14.36 -0.15
N LEU A 157 19.75 -13.39 0.18
CA LEU A 157 20.13 -12.29 1.08
C LEU A 157 20.20 -12.77 2.53
N GLU A 158 19.26 -13.59 2.99
CA GLU A 158 19.26 -14.25 4.31
C GLU A 158 20.48 -15.16 4.49
N GLU A 159 20.77 -16.01 3.49
CA GLU A 159 21.94 -16.89 3.46
C GLU A 159 23.25 -16.09 3.47
N ARG A 160 23.29 -14.96 2.75
CA ARG A 160 24.44 -14.04 2.76
C ARG A 160 24.57 -13.29 4.09
N LEU A 161 23.47 -12.93 4.75
CA LEU A 161 23.46 -12.29 6.07
C LEU A 161 23.96 -13.27 7.14
N ALA A 162 23.52 -14.53 7.08
CA ALA A 162 23.98 -15.61 7.95
C ALA A 162 25.48 -15.92 7.77
N GLN A 163 26.02 -15.76 6.55
CA GLN A 163 27.46 -15.96 6.29
C GLN A 163 28.34 -14.76 6.69
N LEU A 164 27.81 -13.53 6.75
CA LEU A 164 28.62 -12.31 6.95
C LEU A 164 28.65 -11.78 8.39
N ALA A 165 27.76 -12.22 9.30
CA ALA A 165 27.76 -11.70 10.68
C ALA A 165 27.35 -12.72 11.78
N PRO A 166 28.06 -13.85 11.99
CA PRO A 166 27.78 -14.77 13.09
C PRO A 166 27.81 -14.09 14.46
N ASP A 167 28.83 -13.27 14.71
CA ASP A 167 29.07 -12.63 16.01
C ASP A 167 27.98 -11.63 16.40
N GLN A 168 27.32 -10.98 15.43
CA GLN A 168 26.22 -10.04 15.71
C GLN A 168 24.92 -10.79 16.06
N ILE A 169 24.69 -11.94 15.44
CA ILE A 169 23.54 -12.81 15.76
C ILE A 169 23.73 -13.41 17.16
N ASP A 170 24.92 -13.90 17.48
CA ASP A 170 25.25 -14.40 18.82
C ASP A 170 25.23 -13.31 19.90
N ALA A 171 25.64 -12.08 19.58
CA ALA A 171 25.49 -10.93 20.46
C ALA A 171 24.01 -10.59 20.71
N ALA A 172 23.18 -10.56 19.66
CA ALA A 172 21.74 -10.30 19.78
C ALA A 172 20.99 -11.43 20.54
N LEU A 173 21.43 -12.68 20.41
CA LEU A 173 20.92 -13.81 21.19
C LEU A 173 21.33 -13.71 22.67
N LYS A 174 22.59 -13.38 22.97
CA LYS A 174 23.03 -13.10 24.35
C LYS A 174 22.29 -11.92 24.97
N GLN A 175 22.07 -10.85 24.22
CA GLN A 175 21.29 -9.69 24.68
C GLN A 175 19.82 -10.06 24.95
N ASN A 176 19.21 -10.88 24.10
CA ASN A 176 17.85 -11.41 24.35
C ASN A 176 17.79 -12.33 25.58
N ILE A 177 18.82 -13.16 25.82
CA ILE A 177 18.89 -14.00 27.02
C ILE A 177 19.01 -13.13 28.28
N ASN A 178 19.86 -12.10 28.26
CA ASN A 178 19.99 -11.15 29.37
C ASN A 178 18.68 -10.36 29.61
N LEU A 179 18.06 -9.82 28.56
CA LEU A 179 16.76 -9.14 28.66
C LEU A 179 15.68 -10.06 29.24
N LYS A 180 15.69 -11.35 28.89
CA LYS A 180 14.74 -12.34 29.43
C LYS A 180 14.98 -12.65 30.92
N ILE A 181 16.24 -12.63 31.36
CA ILE A 181 16.62 -12.73 32.78
C ILE A 181 16.20 -11.46 33.54
N GLU A 182 16.47 -10.27 32.99
CA GLU A 182 16.05 -8.99 33.57
C GLU A 182 14.53 -8.89 33.68
N VAL A 183 13.77 -9.28 32.64
CA VAL A 183 12.30 -9.32 32.68
C VAL A 183 11.79 -10.30 33.75
N GLN A 184 12.45 -11.45 33.97
CA GLN A 184 12.11 -12.33 35.09
C GLN A 184 12.45 -11.72 36.46
N GLN A 185 13.62 -11.08 36.61
CA GLN A 185 14.02 -10.42 37.86
C GLN A 185 13.08 -9.25 38.18
N ARG A 186 12.80 -8.37 37.22
CA ARG A 186 11.80 -7.29 37.35
C ARG A 186 10.41 -7.85 37.64
N GLY A 187 10.02 -8.96 37.02
CA GLY A 187 8.76 -9.66 37.34
C GLY A 187 8.69 -10.18 38.77
N MET A 188 9.82 -10.61 39.36
CA MET A 188 9.90 -10.98 40.78
C MET A 188 9.93 -9.76 41.71
N GLU A 189 10.64 -8.68 41.34
CA GLU A 189 10.64 -7.41 42.08
C GLU A 189 9.26 -6.78 42.12
N ILE A 190 8.55 -6.70 40.99
CA ILE A 190 7.17 -6.19 40.91
C ILE A 190 6.23 -7.00 41.80
N LYS A 191 6.39 -8.33 41.89
CA LYS A 191 5.60 -9.17 42.83
C LYS A 191 5.93 -8.89 44.29
N LYS A 192 7.20 -8.62 44.64
CA LYS A 192 7.59 -8.22 46.00
C LYS A 192 7.05 -6.82 46.34
N LEU A 193 7.20 -5.86 45.43
CA LEU A 193 6.74 -4.48 45.59
C LEU A 193 5.21 -4.40 45.71
N LYS A 194 4.43 -5.13 44.88
CA LYS A 194 2.98 -5.19 45.05
C LYS A 194 2.55 -5.73 46.42
N LYS A 195 3.29 -6.71 46.97
CA LYS A 195 3.01 -7.24 48.32
C LYS A 195 3.38 -6.24 49.43
N LEU A 196 4.39 -5.41 49.22
CA LEU A 196 4.78 -4.34 50.14
C LEU A 196 3.82 -3.14 50.09
N VAL A 197 3.37 -2.74 48.89
CA VAL A 197 2.38 -1.66 48.70
C VAL A 197 1.07 -2.00 49.42
N LEU A 198 0.52 -3.21 49.21
CA LEU A 198 -0.69 -3.66 49.93
C LEU A 198 -0.51 -3.68 51.46
N SER A 199 0.71 -3.94 51.96
CA SER A 199 1.01 -3.85 53.40
C SER A 199 1.03 -2.41 53.90
N LEU A 200 1.57 -1.48 53.11
CA LEU A 200 1.71 -0.07 53.45
C LEU A 200 0.39 0.70 53.30
N GLU A 201 -0.46 0.33 52.36
CA GLU A 201 -1.83 0.87 52.21
C GLU A 201 -2.65 0.58 53.47
N HIS A 202 -2.56 -0.65 54.00
CA HIS A 202 -3.25 -1.04 55.24
C HIS A 202 -2.71 -0.32 56.50
N GLU A 203 -1.43 0.07 56.51
CA GLU A 203 -0.87 0.89 57.61
C GLU A 203 -1.15 2.40 57.43
N LEU A 204 -1.25 2.89 56.20
CA LEU A 204 -1.68 4.26 55.89
C LEU A 204 -3.13 4.49 56.30
N GLU A 205 -4.03 3.55 56.01
CA GLU A 205 -5.43 3.57 56.43
C GLU A 205 -5.56 3.60 57.98
N ARG A 206 -4.63 2.94 58.69
CA ARG A 206 -4.54 2.99 60.16
C ARG A 206 -3.99 4.32 60.69
N LEU A 207 -3.12 5.00 59.95
CA LEU A 207 -2.51 6.29 60.33
C LEU A 207 -3.39 7.50 59.98
N GLN A 208 -4.15 7.45 58.89
CA GLN A 208 -4.98 8.57 58.41
C GLN A 208 -6.19 8.85 59.31
N ARG A 209 -6.53 7.92 60.22
CA ARG A 209 -7.51 8.13 61.30
C ARG A 209 -7.03 9.03 62.45
N THR A 210 -5.74 9.42 62.51
CA THR A 210 -5.19 10.07 63.70
C THR A 210 -4.21 11.20 63.38
N GLY A 211 -4.68 12.45 63.40
CA GLY A 211 -3.85 13.63 63.70
C GLY A 211 -3.70 14.69 62.60
N THR A 212 -4.49 15.77 62.72
CA THR A 212 -4.28 17.04 62.01
C THR A 212 -3.78 18.11 62.99
N GLY A 213 -2.64 18.75 62.70
CA GLY A 213 -2.26 20.00 63.39
C GLY A 213 -0.80 20.21 63.78
N SER A 214 0.18 20.09 62.87
CA SER A 214 1.57 20.54 63.17
C SER A 214 2.46 20.94 61.96
N ASN A 215 1.90 21.33 60.79
CA ASN A 215 2.72 21.56 59.59
C ASN A 215 3.29 22.99 59.41
N ARG A 216 2.62 24.05 59.90
CA ARG A 216 2.94 25.45 59.50
C ARG A 216 4.27 26.01 60.01
N SER A 217 4.93 25.37 60.97
CA SER A 217 6.24 25.84 61.48
C SER A 217 7.44 25.22 60.74
N ARG A 218 7.23 24.17 59.93
CA ARG A 218 8.31 23.41 59.28
C ARG A 218 8.69 23.95 57.90
N GLU A 219 7.73 24.58 57.25
CA GLU A 219 7.79 25.10 55.88
C GLU A 219 8.80 26.25 55.75
N ARG A 220 8.77 27.19 56.71
CA ARG A 220 9.60 28.40 56.73
C ARG A 220 11.10 28.16 56.99
N GLU A 221 11.50 27.02 57.56
CA GLU A 221 12.92 26.64 57.74
C GLU A 221 13.55 25.98 56.50
N LEU A 222 12.75 25.65 55.47
CA LEU A 222 13.20 24.94 54.28
C LEU A 222 13.49 25.91 53.12
N GLU A 223 12.80 27.05 53.06
CA GLU A 223 13.03 28.11 52.06
C GLU A 223 14.43 28.74 52.21
N GLU A 224 14.86 29.05 53.44
CA GLU A 224 16.15 29.70 53.75
C GLU A 224 17.38 28.89 53.29
N LYS A 225 17.26 27.55 53.26
CA LYS A 225 18.35 26.64 52.86
C LYS A 225 18.43 26.41 51.34
N LEU A 226 17.44 26.84 50.59
CA LEU A 226 17.36 26.66 49.14
C LEU A 226 18.16 27.77 48.43
N GLU A 227 18.04 29.02 48.90
CA GLU A 227 18.80 30.16 48.38
C GLU A 227 20.32 30.03 48.53
N GLU A 228 20.79 29.33 49.57
CA GLU A 228 22.23 29.16 49.84
C GLU A 228 22.90 28.27 48.77
N ARG A 229 22.17 27.30 48.21
CA ARG A 229 22.64 26.34 47.20
C ARG A 229 22.67 26.90 45.78
N GLU A 230 21.85 27.90 45.46
CA GLU A 230 21.87 28.53 44.14
C GLU A 230 23.13 29.40 43.92
N ARG A 231 23.73 29.91 45.00
CA ARG A 231 24.95 30.73 44.95
C ARG A 231 26.19 29.90 44.57
N GLU A 232 26.34 28.68 45.12
CA GLU A 232 27.45 27.76 44.77
C GLU A 232 27.44 27.36 43.28
N LEU A 233 26.26 27.27 42.67
CA LEU A 233 26.09 26.88 41.25
C LEU A 233 26.54 27.95 40.25
N GLN A 234 26.57 29.23 40.63
CA GLN A 234 26.99 30.32 39.74
C GLN A 234 28.52 30.41 39.62
N GLU A 235 29.29 30.16 40.69
CA GLU A 235 30.75 30.21 40.64
C GLU A 235 31.35 29.09 39.77
N LEU A 236 30.78 27.88 39.81
CA LEU A 236 31.25 26.74 39.01
C LEU A 236 31.10 26.96 37.50
N ARG A 237 30.08 27.72 37.05
CA ARG A 237 29.90 28.05 35.63
C ARG A 237 30.98 28.99 35.09
N ARG A 238 31.54 29.87 35.93
CA ARG A 238 32.56 30.86 35.51
C ARG A 238 33.92 30.24 35.16
N ARG A 239 34.26 29.07 35.71
CA ARG A 239 35.54 28.37 35.45
C ARG A 239 35.60 27.56 34.16
N LYS A 240 34.45 27.25 33.51
CA LYS A 240 34.42 26.34 32.35
C LYS A 240 34.68 27.02 31.00
N ALA A 241 34.40 28.32 30.87
CA ALA A 241 34.42 29.04 29.60
C ALA A 241 35.82 29.29 28.99
N GLY A 242 36.91 29.03 29.70
CA GLY A 242 38.27 29.37 29.26
C GLY A 242 39.00 28.33 28.40
N TYR A 243 38.46 27.12 28.25
CA TYR A 243 39.15 26.00 27.57
C TYR A 243 38.59 25.62 26.19
N GLU A 244 37.39 26.08 25.84
CA GLU A 244 36.75 25.76 24.55
C GLU A 244 37.25 26.69 23.42
N ASP A 245 37.68 27.91 23.76
CA ASP A 245 38.01 28.98 22.80
C ASP A 245 39.36 28.80 22.08
N ASP A 246 40.37 28.20 22.74
CA ASP A 246 41.67 27.92 22.13
C ASP A 246 41.63 26.68 21.22
N ALA A 247 40.75 25.70 21.51
CA ALA A 247 40.58 24.49 20.71
C ALA A 247 39.89 24.76 19.35
N ILE A 248 39.02 25.77 19.29
CA ILE A 248 38.34 26.19 18.05
C ILE A 248 39.35 26.89 17.12
N ARG A 249 40.21 27.77 17.66
CA ARG A 249 41.20 28.51 16.88
C ARG A 249 42.24 27.62 16.17
N GLU A 250 42.62 26.49 16.77
CA GLU A 250 43.50 25.50 16.11
C GLU A 250 42.79 24.71 14.99
N ALA A 251 41.47 24.50 15.10
CA ALA A 251 40.68 23.85 14.06
C ALA A 251 40.42 24.77 12.85
N GLU A 252 40.22 26.06 13.08
CA GLU A 252 40.06 27.06 12.02
C GLU A 252 41.34 27.23 11.19
N ALA A 253 42.52 27.23 11.84
CA ALA A 253 43.81 27.31 11.14
C ALA A 253 44.05 26.11 10.20
N ARG A 254 43.69 24.89 10.61
CA ARG A 254 43.79 23.70 9.74
C ARG A 254 42.80 23.70 8.58
N ASN A 255 41.61 24.29 8.74
CA ASN A 255 40.67 24.42 7.63
C ASN A 255 41.17 25.44 6.60
N ALA A 256 41.82 26.53 7.02
CA ALA A 256 42.42 27.51 6.11
C ALA A 256 43.54 26.90 5.24
N GLU A 257 44.45 26.10 5.81
CA GLU A 257 45.47 25.37 5.04
C GLU A 257 44.84 24.40 4.03
N LEU A 258 43.77 23.69 4.40
CA LEU A 258 43.06 22.77 3.51
C LEU A 258 42.25 23.48 2.41
N GLU A 259 41.82 24.72 2.62
CA GLU A 259 41.19 25.54 1.59
C GLU A 259 42.25 26.10 0.60
N GLU A 260 43.42 26.50 1.07
CA GLU A 260 44.56 26.92 0.23
C GLU A 260 45.07 25.75 -0.64
N ASP A 261 45.18 24.54 -0.09
CA ASP A 261 45.51 23.33 -0.86
C ASP A 261 44.44 22.98 -1.92
N LEU A 262 43.16 23.22 -1.64
CA LEU A 262 42.07 23.02 -2.61
C LEU A 262 42.04 24.10 -3.69
N GLU A 263 42.47 25.32 -3.39
CA GLU A 263 42.59 26.42 -4.35
C GLU A 263 43.80 26.22 -5.27
N ASN A 264 44.94 25.78 -4.73
CA ASN A 264 46.10 25.33 -5.50
C ASN A 264 45.77 24.12 -6.41
N ALA A 265 44.98 23.16 -5.93
CA ALA A 265 44.50 22.04 -6.73
C ALA A 265 43.49 22.46 -7.83
N ARG A 266 42.75 23.56 -7.64
CA ARG A 266 41.92 24.17 -8.68
C ARG A 266 42.75 24.91 -9.71
N GLY A 267 43.77 25.68 -9.30
CA GLY A 267 44.71 26.33 -10.22
C GLY A 267 45.39 25.34 -11.15
N LEU A 268 45.87 24.21 -10.63
CA LEU A 268 46.44 23.12 -11.45
C LEU A 268 45.43 22.44 -12.39
N LEU A 269 44.13 22.48 -12.09
CA LEU A 269 43.07 22.00 -12.99
C LEU A 269 42.67 23.05 -14.03
N GLU A 270 42.74 24.33 -13.70
CA GLU A 270 42.50 25.45 -14.62
C GLU A 270 43.66 25.57 -15.62
N GLU A 271 44.92 25.46 -15.18
CA GLU A 271 46.09 25.35 -16.06
C GLU A 271 46.02 24.12 -16.99
N ASN A 272 45.48 22.98 -16.51
CA ASN A 272 45.23 21.82 -17.39
C ASN A 272 44.09 22.06 -18.38
N MET A 273 43.07 22.85 -18.02
CA MET A 273 41.99 23.23 -18.93
C MET A 273 42.50 24.20 -20.00
N ASP A 274 43.29 25.20 -19.62
CA ASP A 274 43.95 26.15 -20.53
C ASP A 274 44.95 25.45 -21.46
N GLU A 275 45.72 24.47 -20.98
CA GLU A 275 46.62 23.69 -21.83
C GLU A 275 45.84 22.76 -22.78
N ILE A 276 44.67 22.24 -22.37
CA ILE A 276 43.75 21.52 -23.26
C ILE A 276 43.16 22.45 -24.32
N ASP A 277 42.83 23.70 -23.99
CA ASP A 277 42.27 24.66 -24.96
C ASP A 277 43.35 25.24 -25.88
N ARG A 278 44.61 25.39 -25.43
CA ARG A 278 45.77 25.59 -26.31
C ARG A 278 45.99 24.40 -27.25
N LEU A 279 45.85 23.16 -26.77
CA LEU A 279 45.95 21.97 -27.61
C LEU A 279 44.79 21.85 -28.61
N ARG A 280 43.60 22.37 -28.29
CA ARG A 280 42.50 22.54 -29.27
C ARG A 280 42.84 23.60 -30.30
N GLU A 281 43.37 24.76 -29.89
CA GLU A 281 43.80 25.82 -30.80
C GLU A 281 44.94 25.37 -31.75
N ILE A 282 45.83 24.48 -31.29
CA ILE A 282 46.89 23.85 -32.09
C ILE A 282 46.33 22.84 -33.13
N ILE A 283 45.18 22.22 -32.86
CA ILE A 283 44.51 21.32 -33.82
C ILE A 283 43.64 22.12 -34.79
N GLU A 284 42.95 23.15 -34.31
CA GLU A 284 42.05 23.99 -35.12
C GLU A 284 42.82 24.95 -36.06
N ARG A 285 44.07 25.33 -35.72
CA ARG A 285 45.01 25.99 -36.64
C ARG A 285 45.76 25.05 -37.59
N ARG A 286 45.49 23.73 -37.56
CA ARG A 286 46.17 22.73 -38.42
C ARG A 286 45.19 22.02 -39.37
N GLY A 287 44.22 22.78 -39.86
CA GLY A 287 43.06 22.25 -40.60
C GLY A 287 42.70 22.97 -41.90
N ASP A 288 43.22 24.16 -42.20
CA ASP A 288 43.30 24.71 -43.57
C ASP A 288 44.19 25.97 -43.60
N GLU A 289 44.86 26.18 -44.74
CA GLU A 289 45.85 27.24 -45.08
C GLU A 289 47.34 27.00 -44.74
N SER A 290 48.03 26.34 -45.68
CA SER A 290 49.47 26.55 -45.90
C SER A 290 49.80 26.47 -47.39
N ALA A 291 49.55 27.58 -48.08
CA ALA A 291 50.12 27.86 -49.39
C ALA A 291 51.31 28.81 -49.21
N ASN A 292 52.36 28.64 -50.02
CA ASN A 292 53.55 29.51 -50.12
C ASN A 292 54.52 29.48 -48.90
N GLU A 293 55.84 29.68 -49.00
CA GLU A 293 56.69 30.11 -50.13
C GLU A 293 58.20 29.80 -49.90
N SER A 294 59.03 29.98 -50.94
CA SER A 294 60.52 30.12 -50.94
C SER A 294 61.39 28.90 -50.54
N ALA A 295 62.32 28.40 -51.37
CA ALA A 295 63.50 29.04 -52.00
C ALA A 295 64.53 29.51 -50.94
N ASN A 296 65.73 28.94 -50.80
CA ASN A 296 66.77 28.86 -51.83
C ASN A 296 67.79 27.73 -51.52
N GLY A 297 68.43 27.16 -52.55
CA GLY A 297 69.28 25.96 -52.45
C GLY A 297 70.37 25.88 -53.53
N GLU A 298 70.98 27.03 -53.84
CA GLU A 298 72.02 27.22 -54.86
C GLU A 298 73.36 26.53 -54.52
N SER A 299 73.38 25.19 -54.58
CA SER A 299 74.60 24.38 -54.75
C SER A 299 74.36 22.91 -55.12
N ARG A 300 73.17 22.33 -54.91
CA ARG A 300 72.81 21.05 -55.57
C ARG A 300 72.37 21.26 -57.04
N ARG A 301 72.00 22.51 -57.35
CA ARG A 301 71.64 23.06 -58.68
C ARG A 301 72.69 22.78 -59.78
N GLU A 302 73.97 22.65 -59.41
CA GLU A 302 75.07 22.43 -60.36
C GLU A 302 75.04 21.03 -61.00
N ARG A 303 74.76 19.99 -60.22
CA ARG A 303 74.81 18.59 -60.71
C ARG A 303 73.58 18.20 -61.54
N MET A 304 72.48 18.93 -61.40
CA MET A 304 71.25 18.66 -62.13
C MET A 304 71.17 19.45 -63.44
N LYS A 305 71.87 20.60 -63.54
CA LYS A 305 72.05 21.36 -64.78
C LYS A 305 72.74 20.54 -65.88
N GLN A 306 73.89 19.93 -65.58
CA GLN A 306 74.68 19.16 -66.56
C GLN A 306 73.89 18.01 -67.22
N LYS A 307 72.85 17.47 -66.56
CA LYS A 307 72.01 16.41 -67.11
C LYS A 307 70.77 16.91 -67.86
N VAL A 308 70.42 18.19 -67.71
CA VAL A 308 69.38 18.86 -68.51
C VAL A 308 70.00 19.44 -69.79
N GLU A 309 71.18 20.03 -69.69
CA GLU A 309 71.93 20.63 -70.81
C GLU A 309 72.32 19.59 -71.88
N GLU A 310 72.60 18.33 -71.51
CA GLU A 310 72.73 17.21 -72.46
C GLU A 310 71.42 16.92 -73.22
N LEU A 311 70.26 17.00 -72.55
CA LEU A 311 68.95 16.66 -73.13
C LEU A 311 68.30 17.80 -73.94
N GLU A 312 68.77 19.04 -73.75
CA GLU A 312 68.37 20.20 -74.54
C GLU A 312 69.16 20.25 -75.86
N ASN A 313 70.47 20.00 -75.85
CA ASN A 313 71.30 19.91 -77.07
C ASN A 313 70.82 18.79 -78.02
N ASP A 314 70.50 17.60 -77.50
CA ASP A 314 69.92 16.49 -78.30
C ASP A 314 68.55 16.85 -78.93
N ASN A 315 67.85 17.88 -78.44
CA ASN A 315 66.55 18.32 -78.96
C ASN A 315 66.68 19.35 -80.10
N GLU A 316 67.73 20.18 -80.08
CA GLU A 316 67.99 21.18 -81.14
C GLU A 316 68.60 20.52 -82.39
N ASP A 317 69.50 19.55 -82.20
CA ASP A 317 70.13 18.77 -83.28
C ASP A 317 69.10 17.99 -84.14
N LEU A 318 68.00 17.54 -83.53
CA LEU A 318 66.90 16.86 -84.23
C LEU A 318 65.99 17.83 -85.00
N ARG A 319 65.98 19.12 -84.67
CA ARG A 319 65.19 20.14 -85.39
C ARG A 319 65.94 20.68 -86.60
N HIS A 320 67.26 20.84 -86.52
CA HIS A 320 68.07 21.34 -87.65
C HIS A 320 68.06 20.38 -88.85
N ARG A 321 68.19 19.06 -88.60
CA ARG A 321 68.17 18.02 -89.65
C ARG A 321 66.83 17.89 -90.39
N LEU A 322 65.74 18.40 -89.81
CA LEU A 322 64.41 18.39 -90.41
C LEU A 322 64.19 19.58 -91.36
N MET A 323 64.99 20.64 -91.25
CA MET A 323 64.91 21.84 -92.09
C MET A 323 65.75 21.71 -93.38
N GLU A 324 66.93 21.07 -93.30
CA GLU A 324 67.82 20.84 -94.45
C GLU A 324 67.23 19.89 -95.50
N GLN A 325 66.36 18.95 -95.11
CA GLN A 325 65.72 18.04 -96.09
C GLN A 325 64.60 18.69 -96.90
N SER A 326 64.02 19.80 -96.44
CA SER A 326 62.99 20.54 -97.19
C SER A 326 63.55 21.37 -98.35
N GLU A 327 64.74 21.94 -98.23
CA GLU A 327 65.29 22.85 -99.26
C GLU A 327 65.87 22.09 -100.48
N LEU A 328 66.31 20.84 -100.29
CA LEU A 328 66.90 20.01 -101.36
C LEU A 328 65.90 19.50 -102.43
N LEU A 329 64.59 19.54 -102.15
CA LEU A 329 63.57 19.10 -103.10
C LEU A 329 63.24 20.17 -104.15
N ALA A 330 63.28 21.46 -103.78
CA ALA A 330 62.90 22.56 -104.68
C ALA A 330 63.87 22.75 -105.87
N GLN A 331 65.16 22.47 -105.67
CA GLN A 331 66.20 22.69 -106.70
C GLN A 331 66.18 21.67 -107.85
N ARG A 332 65.39 20.59 -107.75
CA ARG A 332 65.38 19.50 -108.74
C ARG A 332 64.29 19.60 -109.81
N GLU A 333 63.37 20.55 -109.68
CA GLU A 333 62.27 20.73 -110.63
C GLU A 333 62.64 21.71 -111.76
N GLU A 334 63.56 22.66 -111.52
CA GLU A 334 63.98 23.71 -112.47
C GLU A 334 64.86 23.17 -113.62
N GLU A 335 65.78 22.22 -113.36
CA GLU A 335 66.73 21.68 -114.36
C GLU A 335 66.10 20.86 -115.51
N LYS A 336 64.77 20.66 -115.52
CA LYS A 336 64.10 19.73 -116.43
C LYS A 336 63.50 20.39 -117.68
N GLU A 337 63.14 21.68 -117.63
CA GLU A 337 62.40 22.33 -118.71
C GLU A 337 63.30 22.72 -119.91
N ASP A 338 64.56 23.12 -119.65
CA ASP A 338 65.49 23.63 -120.68
C ASP A 338 65.88 22.62 -121.79
N LEU A 339 65.66 21.32 -121.60
CA LEU A 339 66.10 20.27 -122.54
C LEU A 339 65.09 19.92 -123.64
N ALA A 340 63.90 20.52 -123.66
CA ALA A 340 62.83 20.14 -124.59
C ALA A 340 62.93 20.83 -125.98
N ASP A 341 63.44 22.06 -126.05
CA ASP A 341 63.23 22.96 -127.20
C ASP A 341 64.15 22.70 -128.41
N GLU A 342 65.22 21.92 -128.28
CA GLU A 342 66.29 21.83 -129.31
C GLU A 342 66.00 20.82 -130.46
N ILE A 343 64.99 19.95 -130.34
CA ILE A 343 64.82 18.79 -131.24
C ILE A 343 64.02 19.10 -132.54
N ASP A 344 63.10 20.06 -132.53
CA ASP A 344 62.10 20.18 -133.60
C ASP A 344 62.56 20.90 -134.88
N ALA A 345 63.69 21.61 -134.84
CA ALA A 345 64.14 22.46 -135.95
C ALA A 345 64.61 21.72 -137.24
N LEU A 346 64.95 20.42 -137.14
CA LEU A 346 65.74 19.73 -138.18
C LEU A 346 64.96 18.96 -139.26
N ARG A 347 63.62 18.98 -139.27
CA ARG A 347 62.82 18.06 -140.13
C ARG A 347 62.37 18.58 -141.50
N LEU A 348 62.36 19.88 -141.77
CA LEU A 348 61.50 20.45 -142.82
C LEU A 348 62.06 20.50 -144.26
N GLU A 349 63.38 20.40 -144.46
CA GLU A 349 64.00 20.74 -145.77
C GLU A 349 64.02 19.61 -146.82
N LEU A 350 63.65 18.36 -146.49
CA LEU A 350 63.93 17.20 -147.34
C LEU A 350 62.96 16.99 -148.53
N GLU A 351 61.77 17.61 -148.52
CA GLU A 351 60.61 17.06 -149.24
C GLU A 351 60.38 17.57 -150.67
N ASP A 352 60.88 18.76 -151.04
CA ASP A 352 60.40 19.46 -152.24
C ASP A 352 61.08 19.08 -153.57
N VAL A 353 62.20 18.36 -153.55
CA VAL A 353 63.07 18.24 -154.74
C VAL A 353 62.66 17.10 -155.69
N GLN A 354 62.09 16.01 -155.19
CA GLN A 354 61.97 14.76 -155.98
C GLN A 354 60.82 14.74 -157.00
N ARG A 355 59.77 15.56 -156.83
CA ARG A 355 58.54 15.49 -157.65
C ARG A 355 58.66 15.90 -159.13
N ARG A 356 59.79 16.46 -159.57
CA ARG A 356 59.90 17.11 -160.91
C ARG A 356 60.41 16.25 -162.07
N ARG A 357 60.99 15.07 -161.84
CA ARG A 357 61.92 14.46 -162.82
C ARG A 357 61.45 13.25 -163.61
N GLU A 358 60.30 12.67 -163.26
CA GLU A 358 59.80 11.42 -163.87
C GLU A 358 58.55 11.64 -164.74
N ALA A 359 58.01 12.87 -164.75
CA ALA A 359 56.79 13.24 -165.47
C ALA A 359 56.89 13.25 -167.01
N GLU A 360 58.10 13.17 -167.59
CA GLU A 360 58.30 12.98 -169.04
C GLU A 360 58.37 11.48 -169.40
N SER A 361 57.42 10.72 -168.84
CA SER A 361 56.47 9.91 -169.61
C SER A 361 57.09 9.37 -170.93
N ILE A 362 57.35 8.08 -171.11
CA ILE A 362 56.40 6.95 -170.94
C ILE A 362 55.09 7.16 -171.76
N GLU A 363 54.93 8.32 -172.42
CA GLU A 363 53.79 8.87 -173.15
C GLU A 363 53.46 8.07 -174.42
N ARG A 364 54.43 7.26 -174.85
CA ARG A 364 54.36 6.36 -176.03
C ARG A 364 54.13 4.89 -175.66
N SER A 365 54.11 4.56 -174.37
CA SER A 365 53.67 3.27 -173.82
C SER A 365 52.31 3.38 -173.11
N GLU A 366 52.01 4.51 -172.49
CA GLU A 366 50.77 4.77 -171.74
C GLU A 366 49.50 4.65 -172.60
N SER A 367 49.55 4.97 -173.90
CA SER A 367 48.39 4.88 -174.80
C SER A 367 47.86 3.45 -175.02
N ARG A 368 48.55 2.43 -174.50
CA ARG A 368 48.06 1.04 -174.39
C ARG A 368 47.85 0.57 -172.96
N ALA A 369 48.37 1.29 -171.95
CA ALA A 369 48.15 1.01 -170.54
C ALA A 369 46.81 1.60 -170.05
N GLN A 370 46.48 2.84 -170.46
CA GLN A 370 45.26 3.56 -170.04
C GLN A 370 43.95 2.78 -170.23
N VAL A 371 43.85 1.91 -171.25
CA VAL A 371 42.63 1.11 -171.53
C VAL A 371 42.50 -0.12 -170.62
N LEU A 372 43.58 -0.54 -169.96
CA LEU A 372 43.55 -1.58 -168.92
C LEU A 372 43.46 -0.94 -167.53
N GLU A 373 44.16 0.18 -167.32
CA GLU A 373 44.12 0.97 -166.08
C GLU A 373 42.71 1.52 -165.80
N GLU A 374 42.01 2.12 -166.79
CA GLU A 374 40.59 2.54 -166.65
C GLU A 374 39.63 1.39 -166.30
N ARG A 375 40.06 0.13 -166.42
CA ARG A 375 39.25 -1.05 -166.10
C ARG A 375 39.60 -1.60 -164.71
N GLU A 376 40.89 -1.68 -164.37
CA GLU A 376 41.36 -2.04 -163.02
C GLU A 376 40.99 -0.98 -161.98
N GLU A 377 41.02 0.32 -162.32
CA GLU A 377 40.55 1.41 -161.45
C GLU A 377 39.04 1.31 -161.17
N ARG A 378 38.23 0.89 -162.14
CA ARG A 378 36.79 0.67 -161.94
C ARG A 378 36.52 -0.54 -161.05
N GLU A 379 37.28 -1.62 -161.21
CA GLU A 379 37.17 -2.82 -160.39
C GLU A 379 37.60 -2.53 -158.94
N ALA A 380 38.70 -1.79 -158.75
CA ALA A 380 39.14 -1.33 -157.42
C ALA A 380 38.11 -0.39 -156.75
N VAL A 381 37.50 0.54 -157.50
CA VAL A 381 36.44 1.42 -156.96
C VAL A 381 35.16 0.64 -156.65
N GLU A 382 34.80 -0.39 -157.43
CA GLU A 382 33.67 -1.28 -157.10
C GLU A 382 33.95 -2.13 -155.85
N ASP A 383 35.18 -2.63 -155.67
CA ASP A 383 35.60 -3.38 -154.49
C ASP A 383 35.68 -2.50 -153.23
N ASP A 384 36.25 -1.30 -153.30
CA ASP A 384 36.24 -0.34 -152.19
C ASP A 384 34.80 0.06 -151.81
N LEU A 385 33.93 0.23 -152.80
CA LEU A 385 32.52 0.58 -152.58
C LEU A 385 31.73 -0.60 -152.00
N ASN A 386 32.10 -1.85 -152.29
CA ASN A 386 31.59 -3.04 -151.61
C ASN A 386 32.14 -3.18 -150.19
N ALA A 387 33.44 -2.95 -149.96
CA ALA A 387 34.03 -2.95 -148.63
C ALA A 387 33.44 -1.86 -147.71
N MET A 388 33.07 -0.70 -148.28
CA MET A 388 32.34 0.35 -147.56
C MET A 388 30.88 -0.03 -147.28
N ARG A 389 30.20 -0.76 -148.19
CA ARG A 389 28.86 -1.33 -147.93
C ARG A 389 28.89 -2.36 -146.80
N ASP A 390 29.88 -3.24 -146.78
CA ASP A 390 30.02 -4.26 -145.73
C ASP A 390 30.37 -3.64 -144.38
N LYS A 391 31.25 -2.63 -144.34
CA LYS A 391 31.51 -1.83 -143.13
C LYS A 391 30.27 -1.09 -142.64
N LEU A 392 29.48 -0.50 -143.55
CA LEU A 392 28.22 0.16 -143.21
C LEU A 392 27.20 -0.85 -142.65
N ALA A 393 27.10 -2.03 -143.25
CA ALA A 393 26.23 -3.11 -142.76
C ALA A 393 26.66 -3.62 -141.38
N ALA A 394 27.97 -3.79 -141.15
CA ALA A 394 28.52 -4.18 -139.85
C ALA A 394 28.23 -3.13 -138.77
N LEU A 395 28.45 -1.84 -139.06
CA LEU A 395 28.15 -0.74 -138.13
C LEU A 395 26.64 -0.61 -137.86
N LEU A 396 25.78 -0.87 -138.84
CA LEU A 396 24.32 -0.91 -138.64
C LEU A 396 23.89 -2.08 -137.76
N ILE A 397 24.52 -3.25 -137.89
CA ILE A 397 24.26 -4.41 -137.03
C ILE A 397 24.79 -4.16 -135.60
N GLU A 398 25.97 -3.56 -135.44
CA GLU A 398 26.51 -3.19 -134.14
C GLU A 398 25.67 -2.11 -133.46
N LEU A 399 25.20 -1.10 -134.22
CA LEU A 399 24.27 -0.10 -133.72
C LEU A 399 22.96 -0.75 -133.25
N GLN A 400 22.34 -1.62 -134.05
CA GLN A 400 21.13 -2.36 -133.66
C GLN A 400 21.37 -3.21 -132.40
N GLN A 401 22.51 -3.90 -132.30
CA GLN A 401 22.85 -4.69 -131.10
C GLN A 401 23.01 -3.80 -129.86
N LYS A 402 23.57 -2.59 -130.00
CA LYS A 402 23.68 -1.62 -128.90
C LYS A 402 22.34 -0.99 -128.54
N GLU A 403 21.47 -0.74 -129.51
CA GLU A 403 20.09 -0.30 -129.29
C GLU A 403 19.28 -1.39 -128.55
N ASP A 404 19.38 -2.66 -128.97
CA ASP A 404 18.76 -3.80 -128.32
C ASP A 404 19.30 -4.01 -126.88
N GLU A 405 20.62 -3.89 -126.66
CA GLU A 405 21.24 -3.93 -125.33
C GLU A 405 20.74 -2.79 -124.42
N ILE A 406 20.64 -1.57 -124.96
CA ILE A 406 20.11 -0.39 -124.23
C ILE A 406 18.63 -0.60 -123.90
N GLU A 407 17.82 -1.13 -124.82
CA GLU A 407 16.42 -1.48 -124.55
C GLU A 407 16.29 -2.52 -123.43
N MET A 408 17.13 -3.56 -123.44
CA MET A 408 17.14 -4.57 -122.39
C MET A 408 17.57 -3.99 -121.03
N LYS A 409 18.58 -3.12 -121.01
CA LYS A 409 19.02 -2.45 -119.78
C LYS A 409 18.00 -1.43 -119.26
N ASN A 410 17.31 -0.71 -120.13
CA ASN A 410 16.20 0.16 -119.73
C ASN A 410 15.05 -0.66 -119.12
N LYS A 411 14.69 -1.81 -119.71
CA LYS A 411 13.68 -2.72 -119.12
C LYS A 411 14.11 -3.25 -117.75
N GLU A 412 15.37 -3.66 -117.57
CA GLU A 412 15.91 -4.05 -116.25
C GLU A 412 15.87 -2.90 -115.23
N ILE A 413 16.17 -1.67 -115.66
CA ILE A 413 16.10 -0.47 -114.81
C ILE A 413 14.63 -0.18 -114.43
N ASP A 414 13.70 -0.21 -115.38
CA ASP A 414 12.28 0.00 -115.14
C ASP A 414 11.71 -1.04 -114.17
N ASP A 415 12.05 -2.33 -114.34
CA ASP A 415 11.66 -3.40 -113.42
C ASP A 415 12.22 -3.19 -112.00
N LEU A 416 13.49 -2.77 -111.88
CA LEU A 416 14.08 -2.44 -110.59
C LEU A 416 13.43 -1.20 -109.96
N VAL A 417 13.16 -0.15 -110.72
CA VAL A 417 12.47 1.06 -110.24
C VAL A 417 11.06 0.73 -109.77
N ASN A 418 10.31 -0.09 -110.52
CA ASN A 418 8.98 -0.56 -110.13
C ASN A 418 9.02 -1.38 -108.83
N GLU A 419 10.04 -2.22 -108.61
CA GLU A 419 10.15 -2.98 -107.37
C GLU A 419 10.58 -2.12 -106.18
N HIS A 420 11.50 -1.16 -106.36
CA HIS A 420 11.83 -0.19 -105.31
C HIS A 420 10.62 0.68 -104.95
N GLN A 421 9.81 1.08 -105.94
CA GLN A 421 8.58 1.83 -105.71
C GLN A 421 7.58 1.03 -104.86
N ARG A 422 7.38 -0.27 -105.15
CA ARG A 422 6.56 -1.15 -104.30
C ARG A 422 7.09 -1.28 -102.87
N ILE A 423 8.40 -1.44 -102.70
CA ILE A 423 9.00 -1.56 -101.37
C ILE A 423 8.80 -0.26 -100.56
N VAL A 424 8.96 0.90 -101.20
CA VAL A 424 8.69 2.20 -100.57
C VAL A 424 7.21 2.34 -100.21
N GLU A 425 6.28 1.98 -101.10
CA GLU A 425 4.84 2.02 -100.82
C GLU A 425 4.46 1.13 -99.63
N VAL A 426 4.99 -0.10 -99.55
CA VAL A 426 4.74 -1.01 -98.41
C VAL A 426 5.30 -0.44 -97.10
N VAL A 427 6.53 0.10 -97.10
CA VAL A 427 7.13 0.69 -95.90
C VAL A 427 6.40 1.97 -95.47
N GLU A 428 5.92 2.80 -96.42
CA GLU A 428 5.08 3.95 -96.10
C GLU A 428 3.74 3.53 -95.48
N ASP A 429 3.08 2.49 -96.00
CA ASP A 429 1.83 1.97 -95.46
C ASP A 429 2.01 1.34 -94.07
N GLU A 430 3.10 0.59 -93.83
CA GLU A 430 3.45 0.05 -92.52
C GLU A 430 3.71 1.17 -91.50
N TRP A 431 4.49 2.19 -91.85
CA TRP A 431 4.74 3.35 -90.99
C TRP A 431 3.48 4.19 -90.74
N ARG A 432 2.58 4.31 -91.73
CA ARG A 432 1.26 4.94 -91.52
C ARG A 432 0.42 4.16 -90.52
N GLY A 433 0.40 2.83 -90.64
CA GLY A 433 -0.26 1.94 -89.68
C GLY A 433 0.24 2.13 -88.24
N GLU A 434 1.56 2.04 -88.02
CA GLU A 434 2.17 2.25 -86.69
C GLU A 434 1.87 3.66 -86.12
N VAL A 435 1.90 4.70 -86.96
CA VAL A 435 1.58 6.08 -86.55
C VAL A 435 0.09 6.25 -86.23
N GLU A 436 -0.80 5.56 -86.94
CA GLU A 436 -2.24 5.55 -86.65
C GLU A 436 -2.56 4.78 -85.36
N GLU A 437 -1.93 3.63 -85.12
CA GLU A 437 -2.05 2.89 -83.85
C GLU A 437 -1.53 3.72 -82.67
N ALA A 438 -0.37 4.37 -82.80
CA ALA A 438 0.18 5.24 -81.77
C ALA A 438 -0.72 6.46 -81.50
N ARG A 439 -1.37 7.01 -82.53
CA ARG A 439 -2.37 8.09 -82.37
C ARG A 439 -3.61 7.59 -81.63
N GLY A 440 -4.12 6.40 -81.97
CA GLY A 440 -5.23 5.76 -81.27
C GLY A 440 -4.96 5.60 -79.77
N GLN A 441 -3.81 5.06 -79.41
CA GLN A 441 -3.39 4.92 -78.00
C GLN A 441 -3.30 6.28 -77.27
N VAL A 442 -2.87 7.34 -77.96
CA VAL A 442 -2.81 8.70 -77.40
C VAL A 442 -4.21 9.33 -77.24
N GLU A 443 -5.17 9.01 -78.10
CA GLU A 443 -6.57 9.44 -77.92
C GLU A 443 -7.24 8.68 -76.77
N GLU A 444 -7.08 7.36 -76.69
CA GLU A 444 -7.57 6.54 -75.56
C GLU A 444 -7.05 7.06 -74.20
N LEU A 445 -5.76 7.42 -74.11
CA LEU A 445 -5.19 7.99 -72.89
C LEU A 445 -5.74 9.38 -72.54
N LYS A 446 -6.10 10.20 -73.54
CA LYS A 446 -6.75 11.51 -73.31
C LYS A 446 -8.18 11.34 -72.81
N ASP A 447 -8.93 10.42 -73.39
CA ASP A 447 -10.31 10.14 -72.97
C ASP A 447 -10.35 9.61 -71.53
N VAL A 448 -9.46 8.68 -71.18
CA VAL A 448 -9.30 8.21 -69.79
C VAL A 448 -8.91 9.35 -68.84
N LEU A 449 -8.05 10.28 -69.25
CA LEU A 449 -7.71 11.45 -68.44
C LEU A 449 -8.94 12.34 -68.20
N ALA A 450 -9.71 12.63 -69.26
CA ALA A 450 -10.92 13.45 -69.19
C ALA A 450 -12.01 12.82 -68.30
N GLU A 451 -12.19 11.49 -68.35
CA GLU A 451 -13.08 10.78 -67.43
C GLU A 451 -12.64 10.96 -65.97
N ARG A 452 -11.35 10.82 -65.66
CA ARG A 452 -10.84 11.02 -64.28
C ARG A 452 -10.94 12.47 -63.80
N GLU A 453 -10.79 13.45 -64.69
CA GLU A 453 -11.01 14.86 -64.35
C GLU A 453 -12.49 15.16 -64.03
N ALA A 454 -13.42 14.54 -64.77
CA ALA A 454 -14.85 14.61 -64.51
C ALA A 454 -15.22 13.95 -63.17
N GLU A 455 -14.77 12.71 -62.91
CA GLU A 455 -14.96 12.02 -61.63
C GLU A 455 -14.42 12.85 -60.45
N SER A 456 -13.24 13.44 -60.61
CA SER A 456 -12.63 14.33 -59.60
C SER A 456 -13.47 15.58 -59.32
N LYS A 457 -14.16 16.11 -60.34
CA LYS A 457 -15.06 17.27 -60.20
C LYS A 457 -16.34 16.90 -59.46
N ASP A 458 -16.95 15.78 -59.78
CA ASP A 458 -18.18 15.31 -59.13
C ASP A 458 -17.93 14.96 -57.65
N LEU A 459 -16.78 14.37 -57.33
CA LEU A 459 -16.37 14.14 -55.94
C LEU A 459 -16.24 15.45 -55.14
N ARG A 460 -15.73 16.53 -55.75
CA ARG A 460 -15.66 17.86 -55.10
C ARG A 460 -17.05 18.44 -54.80
N VAL A 461 -18.00 18.31 -55.73
CA VAL A 461 -19.39 18.77 -55.53
C VAL A 461 -20.03 17.98 -54.38
N ASN A 462 -19.94 16.64 -54.41
CA ASN A 462 -20.44 15.80 -53.34
C ASN A 462 -19.87 16.20 -51.96
N ILE A 463 -18.56 16.46 -51.85
CA ILE A 463 -17.96 16.92 -50.58
C ILE A 463 -18.63 18.21 -50.10
N SER A 464 -18.85 19.21 -50.98
CA SER A 464 -19.48 20.47 -50.59
C SER A 464 -20.94 20.33 -50.11
N GLU A 465 -21.73 19.42 -50.70
CA GLU A 465 -23.10 19.13 -50.24
C GLU A 465 -23.13 18.44 -48.87
N LEU A 466 -22.10 17.64 -48.57
CA LEU A 466 -21.94 16.96 -47.30
C LEU A 466 -21.45 17.91 -46.19
N GLU A 467 -20.57 18.87 -46.52
CA GLU A 467 -20.20 19.98 -45.63
C GLU A 467 -21.44 20.81 -45.27
N ALA A 468 -22.27 21.17 -46.26
CA ALA A 468 -23.51 21.94 -46.03
C ALA A 468 -24.50 21.21 -45.09
N ASN A 469 -24.78 19.93 -45.32
CA ASN A 469 -25.64 19.13 -44.44
C ASN A 469 -25.08 18.99 -43.01
N THR A 470 -23.77 18.93 -42.86
CA THR A 470 -23.12 18.83 -41.55
C THR A 470 -23.31 20.12 -40.73
N ASN A 471 -23.24 21.27 -41.38
CA ASN A 471 -23.48 22.57 -40.76
C ASN A 471 -24.93 22.74 -40.26
N ASP A 472 -25.91 22.36 -41.07
CA ASP A 472 -27.35 22.38 -40.70
C ASP A 472 -27.66 21.46 -39.50
N LEU A 473 -26.90 20.38 -39.33
CA LEU A 473 -27.04 19.47 -38.20
C LEU A 473 -26.39 20.02 -36.93
N HIS A 474 -25.20 20.63 -37.04
CA HIS A 474 -24.55 21.33 -35.93
C HIS A 474 -25.45 22.43 -35.33
N ALA A 475 -26.08 23.26 -36.17
CA ALA A 475 -26.98 24.32 -35.71
C ALA A 475 -28.16 23.79 -34.85
N LYS A 476 -28.68 22.59 -35.14
CA LYS A 476 -29.73 21.95 -34.34
C LYS A 476 -29.20 21.42 -33.00
N PHE A 477 -27.99 20.86 -32.98
CA PHE A 477 -27.35 20.39 -31.74
C PHE A 477 -27.06 21.55 -30.78
N GLU A 478 -26.62 22.71 -31.27
CA GLU A 478 -26.40 23.89 -30.44
C GLU A 478 -27.68 24.30 -29.68
N THR A 479 -28.83 24.36 -30.37
CA THR A 479 -30.12 24.72 -29.73
C THR A 479 -30.61 23.72 -28.67
N ALA A 480 -30.16 22.46 -28.74
CA ALA A 480 -30.47 21.45 -27.72
C ALA A 480 -29.53 21.54 -26.51
N LEU A 481 -28.25 21.88 -26.74
CA LEU A 481 -27.26 22.06 -25.68
C LEU A 481 -27.57 23.29 -24.80
N THR A 482 -28.09 24.39 -25.39
CA THR A 482 -28.48 25.57 -24.61
C THR A 482 -29.62 25.27 -23.63
N HIS A 483 -30.66 24.57 -24.08
CA HIS A 483 -31.78 24.16 -23.20
C HIS A 483 -31.31 23.24 -22.06
N LEU A 484 -30.39 22.31 -22.32
CA LEU A 484 -29.89 21.40 -21.31
C LEU A 484 -28.98 22.09 -20.28
N ALA A 485 -28.24 23.13 -20.70
CA ALA A 485 -27.45 23.96 -19.80
C ALA A 485 -28.34 24.79 -18.86
N GLU A 486 -29.41 25.41 -19.38
CA GLU A 486 -30.40 26.15 -18.59
C GLU A 486 -31.09 25.27 -17.54
N GLU A 487 -31.35 23.99 -17.85
CA GLU A 487 -31.92 23.03 -16.89
C GLU A 487 -30.91 22.60 -15.81
N SER A 488 -29.60 22.55 -16.12
CA SER A 488 -28.56 22.26 -15.13
C SER A 488 -28.40 23.42 -14.15
N GLU A 489 -28.31 24.65 -14.66
CA GLU A 489 -28.12 25.86 -13.84
C GLU A 489 -29.28 26.07 -12.85
N GLN A 490 -30.52 25.74 -13.25
CA GLN A 490 -31.67 25.73 -12.35
C GLN A 490 -31.53 24.72 -11.20
N LYS A 491 -31.04 23.50 -11.48
CA LYS A 491 -30.83 22.47 -10.45
C LYS A 491 -29.66 22.78 -9.53
N ASP A 492 -28.58 23.36 -10.05
CA ASP A 492 -27.45 23.78 -9.24
C ASP A 492 -27.88 24.89 -8.24
N ALA A 493 -28.73 25.83 -8.67
CA ALA A 493 -29.33 26.84 -7.79
C ALA A 493 -30.26 26.23 -6.71
N GLU A 494 -31.02 25.18 -7.04
CA GLU A 494 -31.82 24.43 -6.05
C GLU A 494 -30.93 23.71 -5.01
N PHE A 495 -29.80 23.12 -5.42
CA PHE A 495 -28.85 22.50 -4.51
C PHE A 495 -28.17 23.51 -3.59
N GLU A 496 -27.77 24.68 -4.10
CA GLU A 496 -27.22 25.76 -3.27
C GLU A 496 -28.23 26.25 -2.22
N ALA A 497 -29.51 26.42 -2.60
CA ALA A 497 -30.57 26.79 -1.68
C ALA A 497 -30.79 25.73 -0.58
N LEU A 498 -30.78 24.43 -0.94
CA LEU A 498 -30.90 23.34 0.03
C LEU A 498 -29.71 23.27 0.98
N ASN A 499 -28.47 23.39 0.49
CA ASN A 499 -27.28 23.42 1.35
C ASN A 499 -27.35 24.57 2.37
N GLN A 500 -27.75 25.78 1.95
CA GLN A 500 -27.96 26.91 2.86
C GLN A 500 -29.05 26.66 3.93
N THR A 501 -30.00 25.74 3.70
CA THR A 501 -30.95 25.32 4.75
C THR A 501 -30.36 24.27 5.69
N ILE A 502 -29.52 23.37 5.18
CA ILE A 502 -28.80 22.39 6.00
C ILE A 502 -27.83 23.09 6.95
N ASP A 503 -27.07 24.08 6.48
CA ASP A 503 -26.14 24.85 7.31
C ASP A 503 -26.85 25.56 8.47
N LYS A 504 -28.00 26.21 8.20
CA LYS A 504 -28.83 26.87 9.22
C LYS A 504 -29.42 25.89 10.24
N LEU A 505 -29.80 24.69 9.81
CA LEU A 505 -30.25 23.63 10.72
C LEU A 505 -29.08 23.09 11.56
N GLY A 506 -27.87 23.02 11.00
CA GLY A 506 -26.65 22.68 11.73
C GLY A 506 -26.30 23.70 12.81
N GLU A 507 -26.36 25.00 12.50
CA GLU A 507 -26.19 26.08 13.48
C GLU A 507 -27.23 26.01 14.62
N GLN A 508 -28.49 25.69 14.30
CA GLN A 508 -29.56 25.51 15.30
C GLN A 508 -29.32 24.29 16.19
N ILE A 509 -28.84 23.17 15.63
CA ILE A 509 -28.47 21.99 16.43
C ILE A 509 -27.35 22.34 17.40
N TYR A 510 -26.29 23.01 16.93
CA TYR A 510 -25.17 23.43 17.78
C TYR A 510 -25.62 24.34 18.93
N GLN A 511 -26.52 25.31 18.66
CA GLN A 511 -27.09 26.17 19.70
C GLN A 511 -27.90 25.38 20.74
N LEU A 512 -28.69 24.40 20.29
CA LEU A 512 -29.47 23.52 21.19
C LEU A 512 -28.58 22.56 22.00
N GLU A 513 -27.44 22.13 21.46
CA GLU A 513 -26.44 21.33 22.19
C GLU A 513 -25.77 22.16 23.29
N ASP A 514 -25.33 23.38 22.97
CA ASP A 514 -24.80 24.37 23.92
C ASP A 514 -25.80 24.69 25.06
N GLU A 515 -27.08 24.86 24.74
CA GLU A 515 -28.15 25.08 25.72
C GLU A 515 -28.40 23.84 26.60
N ASN A 516 -28.36 22.64 26.02
CA ASN A 516 -28.55 21.39 26.74
C ASN A 516 -27.39 21.13 27.72
N ASP A 517 -26.14 21.43 27.33
CA ASP A 517 -24.99 21.31 28.24
C ASP A 517 -25.04 22.35 29.37
N ARG A 518 -25.47 23.60 29.12
CA ARG A 518 -25.77 24.57 30.20
C ARG A 518 -26.84 24.06 31.16
N LEU A 519 -27.94 23.50 30.65
CA LEU A 519 -28.99 22.90 31.49
C LEU A 519 -28.49 21.69 32.29
N LYS A 520 -27.57 20.88 31.76
CA LYS A 520 -26.92 19.79 32.52
C LYS A 520 -26.05 20.32 33.65
N GLU A 521 -25.28 21.39 33.42
CA GLU A 521 -24.49 22.05 34.46
C GLU A 521 -25.38 22.64 35.56
N GLU A 522 -26.46 23.33 35.19
CA GLU A 522 -27.44 23.86 36.15
C GLU A 522 -28.11 22.74 36.95
N HIS A 523 -28.53 21.65 36.30
CA HIS A 523 -29.05 20.47 36.99
C HIS A 523 -28.02 19.76 37.88
N ALA A 524 -26.73 19.82 37.55
CA ALA A 524 -25.67 19.31 38.41
C ALA A 524 -25.51 20.18 39.67
N ARG A 525 -25.45 21.51 39.52
CA ARG A 525 -25.41 22.47 40.64
C ARG A 525 -26.63 22.34 41.55
N MET A 526 -27.83 22.26 41.00
CA MET A 526 -29.06 22.04 41.79
C MET A 526 -28.99 20.73 42.58
N ARG A 527 -28.45 19.64 42.01
CA ARG A 527 -28.27 18.38 42.75
C ARG A 527 -27.22 18.47 43.86
N GLU A 528 -26.15 19.25 43.67
CA GLU A 528 -25.15 19.51 44.70
C GLU A 528 -25.70 20.39 45.83
N GLU A 529 -26.48 21.42 45.50
CA GLU A 529 -27.19 22.26 46.48
C GLU A 529 -28.22 21.45 47.29
N GLU A 530 -29.05 20.63 46.63
CA GLU A 530 -29.96 19.71 47.31
C GLU A 530 -29.21 18.67 48.17
N ALA A 531 -28.05 18.18 47.74
CA ALA A 531 -27.25 17.24 48.53
C ALA A 531 -26.69 17.92 49.79
N ALA A 532 -26.16 19.14 49.65
CA ALA A 532 -25.70 19.94 50.79
C ALA A 532 -26.84 20.37 51.72
N GLU A 533 -28.06 20.58 51.20
CA GLU A 533 -29.24 20.83 52.04
C GLU A 533 -29.70 19.56 52.77
N ARG A 534 -29.73 18.40 52.11
CA ARG A 534 -29.97 17.10 52.77
C ARG A 534 -28.98 16.84 53.89
N GLU A 535 -27.68 17.06 53.66
CA GLU A 535 -26.63 16.88 54.68
C GLU A 535 -26.84 17.81 55.89
N ARG A 536 -27.18 19.09 55.65
CA ARG A 536 -27.53 20.03 56.72
C ARG A 536 -28.78 19.60 57.50
N LEU A 537 -29.80 19.10 56.83
CA LEU A 537 -31.04 18.59 57.45
C LEU A 537 -30.78 17.30 58.25
N GLU A 538 -29.94 16.40 57.74
CA GLU A 538 -29.53 15.19 58.44
C GLU A 538 -28.73 15.53 59.71
N ALA A 539 -27.75 16.44 59.63
CA ALA A 539 -26.99 16.93 60.77
C ALA A 539 -27.89 17.61 61.82
N LEU A 540 -28.86 18.43 61.39
CA LEU A 540 -29.86 19.01 62.29
C LEU A 540 -30.74 17.92 62.93
N SER A 541 -31.14 16.89 62.17
CA SER A 541 -31.91 15.76 62.69
C SER A 541 -31.12 14.95 63.73
N ALA A 542 -29.81 14.80 63.54
CA ALA A 542 -28.92 14.13 64.46
C ALA A 542 -28.80 14.90 65.78
N ALA A 543 -28.53 16.22 65.72
CA ALA A 543 -28.48 17.09 66.89
C ALA A 543 -29.83 17.16 67.66
N LEU A 544 -30.96 17.06 66.95
CA LEU A 544 -32.28 16.95 67.58
C LEU A 544 -32.50 15.58 68.23
N LYS A 545 -32.04 14.47 67.61
CA LYS A 545 -32.09 13.13 68.21
C LYS A 545 -31.22 13.04 69.47
N GLU A 546 -30.03 13.64 69.45
CA GLU A 546 -29.11 13.76 70.59
C GLU A 546 -29.78 14.52 71.74
N LYS A 547 -30.32 15.72 71.50
CA LYS A 547 -31.12 16.45 72.50
C LYS A 547 -32.32 15.66 73.04
N ILE A 548 -32.99 14.87 72.19
CA ILE A 548 -34.09 14.00 72.64
C ILE A 548 -33.57 12.83 73.49
N ALA A 549 -32.36 12.33 73.24
CA ALA A 549 -31.70 11.34 74.10
C ALA A 549 -31.31 11.97 75.45
N ASP A 550 -30.66 13.13 75.45
CA ASP A 550 -30.30 13.87 76.67
C ASP A 550 -31.53 14.17 77.53
N LEU A 551 -32.62 14.66 76.92
CA LEU A 551 -33.86 14.94 77.63
C LEU A 551 -34.55 13.67 78.15
N LYS A 552 -34.40 12.53 77.46
CA LYS A 552 -34.87 11.22 77.96
C LYS A 552 -34.03 10.73 79.11
N GLU A 553 -32.71 10.89 79.05
CA GLU A 553 -31.81 10.52 80.14
C GLU A 553 -32.09 11.39 81.37
N GLN A 554 -32.24 12.70 81.20
CA GLN A 554 -32.65 13.61 82.29
C GLN A 554 -34.02 13.25 82.85
N LEU A 555 -35.00 12.91 82.00
CA LEU A 555 -36.32 12.43 82.45
C LEU A 555 -36.20 11.12 83.23
N GLN A 556 -35.36 10.18 82.77
CA GLN A 556 -35.14 8.91 83.44
C GLN A 556 -34.43 9.10 84.77
N GLN A 557 -33.35 9.89 84.84
CA GLN A 557 -32.69 10.28 86.08
C GLN A 557 -33.67 10.95 87.05
N MET A 558 -34.53 11.86 86.58
CA MET A 558 -35.57 12.47 87.41
C MET A 558 -36.65 11.46 87.86
N THR A 559 -36.93 10.43 87.07
CA THR A 559 -37.85 9.33 87.43
C THR A 559 -37.22 8.43 88.48
N GLU A 560 -35.95 8.03 88.31
CA GLU A 560 -35.18 7.25 89.28
C GLU A 560 -35.00 8.02 90.61
N MET A 561 -34.78 9.34 90.55
CA MET A 561 -34.77 10.21 91.73
C MET A 561 -36.15 10.33 92.40
N TYR A 562 -37.24 10.28 91.63
CA TYR A 562 -38.60 10.25 92.18
C TYR A 562 -38.94 8.88 92.80
N GLU A 563 -38.54 7.78 92.16
CA GLU A 563 -38.73 6.41 92.65
C GLU A 563 -37.93 6.17 93.93
N THR A 564 -36.66 6.56 93.99
CA THR A 564 -35.83 6.48 95.21
C THR A 564 -36.41 7.34 96.33
N CYS A 565 -36.81 8.59 96.06
CA CYS A 565 -37.50 9.43 97.05
C CYS A 565 -38.83 8.81 97.52
N SER A 566 -39.60 8.17 96.63
CA SER A 566 -40.83 7.46 96.99
C SER A 566 -40.55 6.22 97.85
N GLN A 567 -39.50 5.47 97.54
CA GLN A 567 -39.03 4.33 98.34
C GLN A 567 -38.57 4.79 99.74
N ASP A 568 -37.82 5.89 99.84
CA ASP A 568 -37.44 6.49 101.11
C ASP A 568 -38.66 6.94 101.92
N ILE A 569 -39.64 7.59 101.28
CA ILE A 569 -40.91 7.96 101.92
C ILE A 569 -41.66 6.72 102.43
N HIS A 570 -41.67 5.62 101.67
CA HIS A 570 -42.28 4.36 102.11
C HIS A 570 -41.51 3.73 103.27
N ALA A 571 -40.18 3.72 103.24
CA ALA A 571 -39.34 3.25 104.34
C ALA A 571 -39.51 4.11 105.60
N HIS A 572 -39.66 5.44 105.46
CA HIS A 572 -39.98 6.33 106.57
C HIS A 572 -41.38 6.09 107.13
N ARG A 573 -42.39 5.79 106.29
CA ARG A 573 -43.72 5.40 106.76
C ARG A 573 -43.71 4.06 107.50
N SER A 574 -43.05 3.02 106.97
CA SER A 574 -42.88 1.73 107.66
C SER A 574 -42.26 1.92 109.05
N ARG A 575 -41.17 2.71 109.15
CA ARG A 575 -40.54 3.04 110.45
C ARG A 575 -41.46 3.85 111.36
N GLN A 576 -42.30 4.74 110.83
CA GLN A 576 -43.29 5.48 111.61
C GLN A 576 -44.42 4.57 112.11
N GLU A 577 -44.85 3.58 111.33
CA GLU A 577 -45.85 2.56 111.70
C GLU A 577 -45.27 1.59 112.75
N GLU A 578 -44.02 1.16 112.61
CA GLU A 578 -43.26 0.40 113.62
C GLU A 578 -43.12 1.18 114.93
N LEU A 579 -42.74 2.47 114.86
CA LEU A 579 -42.67 3.36 116.02
C LEU A 579 -44.04 3.60 116.66
N ALA A 580 -45.11 3.73 115.86
CA ALA A 580 -46.48 3.87 116.37
C ALA A 580 -46.93 2.59 117.10
N SER A 581 -46.71 1.42 116.51
CA SER A 581 -46.97 0.12 117.14
C SER A 581 -46.19 -0.03 118.45
N HIS A 582 -44.92 0.39 118.49
CA HIS A 582 -44.12 0.33 119.72
C HIS A 582 -44.59 1.34 120.79
N VAL A 583 -45.05 2.53 120.38
CA VAL A 583 -45.70 3.49 121.29
C VAL A 583 -47.04 2.94 121.82
N GLU A 584 -47.84 2.25 121.00
CA GLU A 584 -49.06 1.58 121.44
C GLU A 584 -48.76 0.45 122.44
N GLU A 585 -47.73 -0.36 122.21
CA GLU A 585 -47.25 -1.36 123.18
C GLU A 585 -46.76 -0.71 124.49
N LEU A 586 -45.99 0.39 124.42
CA LEU A 586 -45.53 1.14 125.58
C LEU A 586 -46.69 1.77 126.37
N VAL A 587 -47.70 2.32 125.68
CA VAL A 587 -48.92 2.83 126.32
C VAL A 587 -49.69 1.69 126.99
N ALA A 588 -49.85 0.54 126.33
CA ALA A 588 -50.48 -0.63 126.93
C ALA A 588 -49.70 -1.15 128.17
N GLN A 589 -48.37 -1.12 128.15
CA GLN A 589 -47.53 -1.44 129.31
C GLN A 589 -47.68 -0.40 130.44
N VAL A 590 -47.72 0.89 130.13
CA VAL A 590 -47.93 1.97 131.11
C VAL A 590 -49.32 1.89 131.74
N ASP A 591 -50.36 1.58 130.97
CA ASP A 591 -51.71 1.40 131.50
C ASP A 591 -51.85 0.08 132.29
N HIS A 592 -51.09 -0.97 131.93
CA HIS A 592 -50.95 -2.16 132.78
C HIS A 592 -50.25 -1.82 134.11
N GLU A 593 -49.15 -1.06 134.10
CA GLU A 593 -48.49 -0.57 135.31
C GLU A 593 -49.38 0.36 136.15
N ARG A 594 -50.21 1.19 135.52
CA ARG A 594 -51.17 2.06 136.22
C ARG A 594 -52.26 1.24 136.89
N THR A 595 -52.90 0.31 136.19
CA THR A 595 -53.91 -0.56 136.79
C THR A 595 -53.34 -1.49 137.87
N ALA A 596 -52.05 -1.84 137.79
CA ALA A 596 -51.33 -2.51 138.88
C ALA A 596 -51.06 -1.57 140.08
N ARG A 597 -50.64 -0.32 139.84
CA ARG A 597 -50.47 0.69 140.90
C ARG A 597 -51.78 1.04 141.59
N GLU A 598 -52.88 1.25 140.86
CA GLU A 598 -54.21 1.55 141.42
C GLU A 598 -54.71 0.42 142.34
N ARG A 599 -54.41 -0.85 142.01
CA ARG A 599 -54.70 -1.99 142.89
C ARG A 599 -53.86 -1.95 144.17
N LEU A 600 -52.54 -1.75 144.04
CA LEU A 600 -51.63 -1.64 145.19
C LEU A 600 -51.94 -0.43 146.08
N GLU A 601 -52.38 0.68 145.50
CA GLU A 601 -52.85 1.87 146.20
C GLU A 601 -54.16 1.57 146.94
N SER A 602 -55.13 0.91 146.31
CA SER A 602 -56.35 0.43 146.98
C SER A 602 -56.07 -0.56 148.12
N ASP A 603 -55.06 -1.42 148.00
CA ASP A 603 -54.64 -2.35 149.05
C ASP A 603 -53.97 -1.62 150.23
N LEU A 604 -53.11 -0.62 149.95
CA LEU A 604 -52.53 0.28 150.96
C LEU A 604 -53.62 1.08 151.69
N ASP A 605 -54.57 1.64 150.95
CA ASP A 605 -55.67 2.44 151.47
C ASP A 605 -56.64 1.60 152.33
N ALA A 606 -56.65 0.27 152.15
CA ALA A 606 -57.34 -0.68 153.03
C ALA A 606 -56.51 -1.00 154.29
N ALA A 607 -55.21 -1.24 154.14
CA ALA A 607 -54.28 -1.48 155.25
C ALA A 607 -54.18 -0.28 156.20
N ASP A 608 -54.15 0.94 155.68
CA ASP A 608 -54.15 2.17 156.47
C ASP A 608 -55.45 2.32 157.26
N LYS A 609 -56.62 2.03 156.67
CA LYS A 609 -57.91 2.03 157.40
C LYS A 609 -57.94 0.99 158.52
N GLU A 610 -57.30 -0.17 158.34
CA GLU A 610 -57.16 -1.18 159.40
C GLU A 610 -56.18 -0.73 160.50
N HIS A 611 -55.02 -0.18 160.14
CA HIS A 611 -54.05 0.38 161.07
C HIS A 611 -54.66 1.53 161.90
N ASP A 612 -55.45 2.39 161.26
CA ASP A 612 -56.11 3.53 161.88
C ASP A 612 -57.26 3.06 162.81
N ALA A 613 -57.91 1.94 162.50
CA ALA A 613 -58.82 1.26 163.41
C ALA A 613 -58.08 0.58 164.59
N ALA A 614 -56.87 0.06 164.37
CA ALA A 614 -56.00 -0.48 165.43
C ALA A 614 -55.54 0.62 166.39
N ILE A 615 -55.02 1.76 165.89
CA ILE A 615 -54.65 2.93 166.69
C ILE A 615 -55.82 3.41 167.55
N ARG A 616 -57.04 3.47 167.00
CA ARG A 616 -58.24 3.87 167.76
C ARG A 616 -58.62 2.86 168.85
N ARG A 617 -58.30 1.57 168.70
CA ARG A 617 -58.46 0.57 169.78
C ARG A 617 -57.37 0.75 170.83
N GLU A 618 -56.11 0.85 170.41
CA GLU A 618 -54.98 1.04 171.33
C GLU A 618 -55.13 2.32 172.16
N LYS A 619 -55.48 3.46 171.56
CA LYS A 619 -55.73 4.72 172.28
C LYS A 619 -56.78 4.57 173.40
N ARG A 620 -57.90 3.88 173.16
CA ARG A 620 -58.90 3.60 174.22
C ARG A 620 -58.34 2.73 175.35
N THR A 621 -57.47 1.77 175.03
CA THR A 621 -56.78 0.97 176.07
C THR A 621 -55.70 1.76 176.81
N LEU A 622 -55.10 2.75 176.14
CA LEU A 622 -54.05 3.61 176.68
C LEU A 622 -54.65 4.67 177.60
N GLU A 623 -55.75 5.34 177.20
CA GLU A 623 -56.56 6.23 178.05
C GLU A 623 -57.07 5.50 179.32
N ALA A 624 -57.52 4.25 179.19
CA ALA A 624 -57.89 3.42 180.34
C ALA A 624 -56.70 3.17 181.28
N LYS A 625 -55.51 2.87 180.73
CA LYS A 625 -54.27 2.72 181.52
C LYS A 625 -53.79 4.02 182.13
N GLU A 626 -53.92 5.16 181.45
CA GLU A 626 -53.59 6.49 181.96
C GLU A 626 -54.49 6.88 183.13
N SER A 627 -55.80 6.55 183.08
CA SER A 627 -56.69 6.78 184.23
C SER A 627 -56.28 5.98 185.48
N ALA A 628 -55.81 4.74 185.30
CA ALA A 628 -55.27 3.91 186.37
C ALA A 628 -53.89 4.42 186.86
N LEU A 629 -53.03 4.86 185.94
CA LEU A 629 -51.72 5.45 186.25
C LEU A 629 -51.87 6.77 187.03
N GLN A 630 -52.85 7.61 186.69
CA GLN A 630 -53.11 8.86 187.41
C GLN A 630 -53.57 8.61 188.85
N SER A 631 -54.32 7.52 189.09
CA SER A 631 -54.62 7.08 190.47
C SER A 631 -53.35 6.66 191.21
N ALA A 632 -52.49 5.85 190.57
CA ALA A 632 -51.23 5.40 191.16
C ALA A 632 -50.22 6.54 191.39
N LEU A 633 -50.23 7.59 190.55
CA LEU A 633 -49.38 8.77 190.71
C LEU A 633 -49.78 9.64 191.91
N ASN A 634 -51.08 9.71 192.23
CA ASN A 634 -51.54 10.38 193.45
C ASN A 634 -51.03 9.65 194.70
N ASP A 635 -51.08 8.31 194.71
CA ASP A 635 -50.50 7.49 195.79
C ASP A 635 -48.96 7.62 195.84
N LEU A 636 -48.29 7.66 194.69
CA LEU A 636 -46.84 7.85 194.59
C LEU A 636 -46.40 9.21 195.17
N SER A 637 -47.10 10.30 194.87
CA SER A 637 -46.75 11.64 195.40
C SER A 637 -46.75 11.68 196.94
N ARG A 638 -47.60 10.86 197.57
CA ARG A 638 -47.70 10.70 199.03
C ARG A 638 -46.51 9.95 199.62
N THR A 639 -45.85 9.12 198.83
CA THR A 639 -44.61 8.40 199.22
C THR A 639 -43.35 9.21 198.91
N GLN A 640 -43.34 10.01 197.83
CA GLN A 640 -42.18 10.82 197.44
C GLN A 640 -41.84 11.92 198.45
N SER A 641 -42.82 12.49 199.17
CA SER A 641 -42.54 13.45 200.25
C SER A 641 -41.84 12.84 201.47
N LEU A 642 -41.84 11.50 201.61
CA LEU A 642 -41.07 10.78 202.63
C LEU A 642 -39.65 10.41 202.14
N LEU A 643 -39.45 10.33 200.82
CA LEU A 643 -38.16 9.96 200.21
C LEU A 643 -37.19 11.15 200.12
N SER A 644 -37.67 12.36 199.78
CA SER A 644 -36.80 13.53 199.62
C SER A 644 -36.12 13.97 200.92
N GLN A 645 -36.59 13.49 202.08
CA GLN A 645 -35.95 13.68 203.39
C GLN A 645 -34.73 12.77 203.60
N ARG A 646 -34.49 11.77 202.73
CA ARG A 646 -33.38 10.80 202.84
C ARG A 646 -32.29 10.98 201.80
N GLU A 647 -32.61 11.56 200.65
CA GLU A 647 -31.64 11.71 199.54
C GLU A 647 -30.63 12.85 199.79
N ALA A 648 -30.99 13.85 200.60
CA ALA A 648 -30.11 14.95 200.97
C ALA A 648 -28.83 14.49 201.71
N ASP A 649 -28.86 13.35 202.42
CA ASP A 649 -27.74 12.83 203.20
C ASP A 649 -26.66 12.14 202.33
N LEU A 650 -26.98 11.76 201.08
CA LEU A 650 -26.11 10.92 200.23
C LEU A 650 -25.18 11.76 199.32
N GLN A 651 -25.59 12.98 198.97
CA GLN A 651 -24.89 13.86 198.02
C GLN A 651 -23.46 14.27 198.45
N ALA A 652 -23.13 14.17 199.74
CA ALA A 652 -21.88 14.69 200.31
C ALA A 652 -20.61 13.85 199.99
N VAL A 653 -20.76 12.59 199.57
CA VAL A 653 -19.64 11.62 199.52
C VAL A 653 -18.96 11.52 198.13
N GLN A 654 -19.66 11.84 197.03
CA GLN A 654 -19.17 11.53 195.68
C GLN A 654 -18.08 12.50 195.14
N ASN A 655 -17.95 13.70 195.70
CA ASN A 655 -17.10 14.76 195.13
C ASN A 655 -15.57 14.59 195.30
N ALA A 656 -15.10 13.51 195.91
CA ALA A 656 -13.69 13.35 196.30
C ALA A 656 -12.80 12.52 195.35
N LEU A 657 -13.37 11.78 194.37
CA LEU A 657 -12.63 10.66 193.74
C LEU A 657 -11.90 10.97 192.43
N GLN A 658 -12.38 11.90 191.59
CA GLN A 658 -11.91 12.06 190.20
C GLN A 658 -10.79 13.08 189.97
N THR A 659 -10.24 13.68 191.03
CA THR A 659 -9.07 14.57 190.94
C THR A 659 -7.76 13.85 190.58
N LEU A 660 -7.73 12.51 190.57
CA LEU A 660 -6.51 11.70 190.43
C LEU A 660 -6.16 11.23 189.00
N GLU A 661 -7.06 11.35 188.00
CA GLU A 661 -6.82 10.75 186.66
C GLU A 661 -5.95 11.60 185.71
N LYS A 662 -5.58 12.83 186.07
CA LYS A 662 -5.10 13.84 185.09
C LYS A 662 -3.57 13.96 184.88
N GLU A 663 -2.72 13.21 185.58
CA GLU A 663 -1.27 13.51 185.62
C GLU A 663 -0.33 12.59 184.81
N SER A 664 -0.82 11.50 184.20
CA SER A 664 0.08 10.38 183.79
C SER A 664 0.63 10.35 182.34
N LYS A 665 0.29 11.27 181.43
CA LYS A 665 0.61 11.09 179.98
C LYS A 665 1.31 12.28 179.29
N ARG A 666 2.58 12.52 179.64
CA ARG A 666 3.46 13.48 178.94
C ARG A 666 4.94 13.05 179.04
N LEU A 667 5.54 12.53 177.95
CA LEU A 667 7.00 12.48 177.66
C LEU A 667 7.33 11.71 176.36
N GLY A 668 8.21 12.24 175.49
CA GLY A 668 9.01 11.48 174.52
C GLY A 668 9.12 12.00 173.06
N GLU A 669 10.22 12.65 172.69
CA GLU A 669 10.63 13.01 171.31
C GLU A 669 12.17 12.91 171.13
N THR A 670 12.69 12.70 169.90
CA THR A 670 13.79 13.48 169.21
C THR A 670 14.62 12.74 168.09
N HIS A 671 15.17 13.54 167.14
CA HIS A 671 16.36 13.35 166.25
C HIS A 671 16.29 12.67 164.83
N THR A 672 17.26 12.91 163.91
CA THR A 672 17.40 14.06 162.95
C THR A 672 18.42 13.82 161.77
N THR A 673 18.41 14.73 160.77
CA THR A 673 19.50 15.19 159.85
C THR A 673 20.00 14.42 158.60
N ALA A 674 20.14 13.08 158.53
CA ALA A 674 20.84 12.45 157.39
C ALA A 674 20.07 12.45 156.03
N ARG A 675 18.77 12.74 156.05
CA ARG A 675 17.85 12.54 154.91
C ARG A 675 17.93 13.64 153.83
N PHE A 676 18.48 14.80 154.14
CA PHE A 676 18.38 16.00 153.29
C PHE A 676 19.46 16.08 152.19
N SER A 677 20.65 15.53 152.42
CA SER A 677 21.76 15.54 151.45
C SER A 677 21.50 14.63 150.26
N LEU A 678 21.07 13.39 150.51
CA LEU A 678 20.72 12.40 149.47
C LEU A 678 19.60 12.90 148.54
N GLN A 679 18.66 13.70 149.06
CA GLN A 679 17.56 14.23 148.27
C GLN A 679 18.04 15.26 147.23
N LEU A 680 19.00 16.11 147.58
CA LEU A 680 19.57 17.12 146.67
C LEU A 680 20.30 16.48 145.47
N GLU A 681 21.01 15.39 145.71
CA GLU A 681 21.74 14.64 144.67
C GLU A 681 20.79 13.86 143.75
N THR A 682 19.73 13.26 144.34
CA THR A 682 18.63 12.64 143.58
C THR A 682 17.97 13.64 142.63
N ASP A 683 17.72 14.88 143.07
CA ASP A 683 17.10 15.91 142.23
C ASP A 683 18.06 16.48 141.18
N ARG A 684 19.38 16.37 141.36
CA ARG A 684 20.36 16.69 140.29
C ARG A 684 20.27 15.66 139.16
N LEU A 685 20.33 14.37 139.49
CA LEU A 685 20.28 13.29 138.52
C LEU A 685 18.98 13.28 137.69
N LYS A 686 17.83 13.63 138.29
CA LYS A 686 16.57 13.79 137.54
C LYS A 686 16.66 14.84 136.43
N ARG A 687 17.21 16.02 136.73
CA ARG A 687 17.35 17.12 135.74
C ARG A 687 18.34 16.77 134.63
N ASP A 688 19.37 16.00 134.95
CA ASP A 688 20.34 15.53 133.95
C ASP A 688 19.74 14.42 133.07
N LEU A 689 18.84 13.58 133.62
CA LEU A 689 18.07 12.58 132.87
C LEU A 689 17.01 13.22 131.96
N GLU A 690 16.23 14.17 132.47
CA GLU A 690 15.25 14.96 131.69
C GLU A 690 15.91 15.64 130.47
N ARG A 691 17.13 16.19 130.63
CA ARG A 691 17.89 16.79 129.51
C ARG A 691 18.27 15.76 128.44
N LEU A 692 18.71 14.57 128.84
CA LEU A 692 19.07 13.50 127.91
C LEU A 692 17.85 12.95 127.18
N GLU A 693 16.68 12.89 127.83
CA GLU A 693 15.41 12.54 127.18
C GLU A 693 14.98 13.61 126.15
N ASP A 694 15.13 14.89 126.49
CA ASP A 694 14.91 16.03 125.59
C ASP A 694 15.84 16.00 124.36
N GLU A 695 17.12 15.70 124.57
CA GLU A 695 18.12 15.56 123.50
C GLU A 695 17.84 14.32 122.63
N LEU A 696 17.43 13.20 123.23
CA LEU A 696 16.99 12.00 122.51
C LEU A 696 15.74 12.29 121.65
N ALA A 697 14.77 13.03 122.18
CA ALA A 697 13.56 13.40 121.46
C ALA A 697 13.87 14.31 120.25
N ARG A 698 14.78 15.27 120.41
CA ARG A 698 15.27 16.11 119.29
C ARG A 698 16.02 15.29 118.25
N ALA A 699 16.90 14.38 118.67
CA ALA A 699 17.64 13.51 117.76
C ALA A 699 16.72 12.59 116.95
N ARG A 700 15.67 12.03 117.57
CA ARG A 700 14.64 11.24 116.86
C ARG A 700 13.90 12.09 115.84
N LYS A 701 13.40 13.27 116.24
CA LYS A 701 12.73 14.20 115.32
C LYS A 701 13.63 14.62 114.15
N GLU A 702 14.91 14.86 114.40
CA GLU A 702 15.88 15.14 113.32
C GLU A 702 16.10 13.95 112.38
N VAL A 703 16.00 12.71 112.86
CA VAL A 703 16.04 11.51 112.01
C VAL A 703 14.76 11.41 111.19
N ASP A 704 13.58 11.57 111.80
CA ASP A 704 12.30 11.57 111.09
C ASP A 704 12.24 12.65 109.99
N ASP A 705 12.68 13.88 110.30
CA ASP A 705 12.79 14.99 109.35
C ASP A 705 13.81 14.68 108.22
N LYS A 706 14.89 13.95 108.51
CA LYS A 706 15.88 13.52 107.50
C LYS A 706 15.32 12.41 106.62
N GLU A 707 14.62 11.42 107.19
CA GLU A 707 13.98 10.36 106.41
C GLU A 707 12.87 10.90 105.51
N GLY A 708 12.05 11.84 105.99
CA GLY A 708 11.04 12.54 105.18
C GLY A 708 11.68 13.21 103.96
N ARG A 709 12.75 13.99 104.17
CA ARG A 709 13.53 14.64 103.10
C ARG A 709 14.26 13.65 102.17
N THR A 710 14.47 12.40 102.59
CA THR A 710 15.01 11.35 101.71
C THR A 710 13.88 10.77 100.86
N ARG A 711 12.74 10.41 101.45
CA ARG A 711 11.54 9.96 100.72
C ARG A 711 11.04 10.98 99.70
N ASP A 712 11.07 12.28 100.03
CA ASP A 712 10.71 13.36 99.10
C ASP A 712 11.70 13.46 97.91
N ARG A 713 12.99 13.18 98.15
CA ARG A 713 14.01 13.15 97.09
C ARG A 713 13.86 11.92 96.21
N ASP A 714 13.65 10.74 96.80
CA ASP A 714 13.43 9.50 96.05
C ASP A 714 12.18 9.64 95.17
N ALA A 715 11.08 10.15 95.71
CA ALA A 715 9.87 10.45 94.93
C ALA A 715 10.08 11.54 93.86
N ALA A 716 11.02 12.46 94.03
CA ALA A 716 11.41 13.41 92.97
C ALA A 716 12.27 12.75 91.89
N VAL A 717 13.18 11.85 92.27
CA VAL A 717 14.01 11.05 91.36
C VAL A 717 13.15 10.11 90.51
N ASP A 718 12.17 9.42 91.10
CA ASP A 718 11.23 8.56 90.37
C ASP A 718 10.40 9.36 89.35
N ARG A 719 9.92 10.56 89.72
CA ARG A 719 9.23 11.47 88.79
C ARG A 719 10.14 11.90 87.64
N LEU A 720 11.38 12.31 87.93
CA LEU A 720 12.36 12.67 86.90
C LEU A 720 12.73 11.48 85.99
N HIS A 721 12.78 10.25 86.51
CA HIS A 721 12.98 9.05 85.69
C HIS A 721 11.78 8.75 84.80
N ALA A 722 10.55 8.87 85.31
CA ALA A 722 9.33 8.72 84.50
C ALA A 722 9.27 9.77 83.38
N GLU A 723 9.54 11.05 83.70
CA GLU A 723 9.64 12.13 82.71
C GLU A 723 10.76 11.88 81.68
N ASN A 724 11.93 11.37 82.10
CA ASN A 724 13.03 11.07 81.19
C ASN A 724 12.70 9.93 80.21
N LEU A 725 12.05 8.87 80.72
CA LEU A 725 11.53 7.78 79.88
C LEU A 725 10.45 8.26 78.91
N GLU A 726 9.53 9.13 79.36
CA GLU A 726 8.50 9.71 78.51
C GLU A 726 9.10 10.62 77.43
N LEU A 727 10.09 11.45 77.78
CA LEU A 727 10.83 12.30 76.84
C LEU A 727 11.63 11.47 75.83
N THR A 728 12.26 10.38 76.26
CA THR A 728 12.96 9.45 75.36
C THR A 728 11.99 8.75 74.41
N SER A 729 10.82 8.32 74.91
CA SER A 729 9.75 7.76 74.07
C SER A 729 9.21 8.78 73.06
N LYS A 730 9.00 10.04 73.48
CA LYS A 730 8.60 11.15 72.59
C LYS A 730 9.66 11.45 71.53
N LEU A 731 10.95 11.43 71.89
CA LEU A 731 12.06 11.63 70.97
C LEU A 731 12.18 10.49 69.94
N ALA A 732 12.04 9.25 70.38
CA ALA A 732 12.02 8.08 69.50
C ALA A 732 10.84 8.15 68.51
N ALA A 733 9.64 8.47 69.00
CA ALA A 733 8.44 8.66 68.18
C ALA A 733 8.61 9.81 67.16
N GLN A 734 9.18 10.96 67.56
CA GLN A 734 9.49 12.04 66.61
C GLN A 734 10.55 11.64 65.58
N THR A 735 11.55 10.85 65.97
CA THR A 735 12.62 10.40 65.06
C THR A 735 12.04 9.44 64.01
N GLN A 736 11.21 8.49 64.41
CA GLN A 736 10.50 7.60 63.49
C GLN A 736 9.52 8.38 62.60
N ALA A 737 8.77 9.34 63.15
CA ALA A 737 7.88 10.19 62.36
C ALA A 737 8.65 11.01 61.31
N ARG A 738 9.82 11.57 61.66
CA ARG A 738 10.72 12.24 60.69
C ARG A 738 11.21 11.29 59.60
N MET A 739 11.58 10.06 59.95
CA MET A 739 12.05 9.06 58.99
C MET A 739 10.93 8.69 58.00
N ASN A 740 9.74 8.37 58.51
CA ASN A 740 8.56 8.08 57.68
C ASN A 740 8.15 9.27 56.79
N ILE A 741 8.30 10.52 57.25
CA ILE A 741 8.05 11.72 56.45
C ILE A 741 9.14 11.90 55.37
N SER A 742 10.41 11.61 55.69
CA SER A 742 11.50 11.62 54.71
C SER A 742 11.25 10.57 53.62
N GLU A 743 10.95 9.34 53.98
CA GLU A 743 10.67 8.26 53.02
C GLU A 743 9.46 8.59 52.12
N LYS A 744 8.41 9.21 52.67
CA LYS A 744 7.28 9.73 51.88
C LYS A 744 7.69 10.87 50.95
N LEU A 745 8.55 11.79 51.40
CA LEU A 745 9.06 12.88 50.58
C LEU A 745 9.96 12.36 49.46
N ASP A 746 10.86 11.43 49.75
CA ASP A 746 11.74 10.78 48.77
C ASP A 746 10.92 9.98 47.74
N ALA A 747 9.88 9.27 48.17
CA ALA A 747 8.92 8.61 47.29
C ALA A 747 8.17 9.61 46.40
N LEU A 748 7.64 10.70 46.98
CA LEU A 748 6.95 11.75 46.21
C LEU A 748 7.89 12.43 45.21
N MET A 749 9.12 12.76 45.60
CA MET A 749 10.15 13.31 44.70
C MET A 749 10.53 12.32 43.59
N SER A 750 10.55 11.01 43.86
CA SER A 750 10.75 10.00 42.83
C SER A 750 9.56 9.89 41.88
N THR A 751 8.32 10.00 42.37
CA THR A 751 7.12 10.02 41.50
C THR A 751 7.03 11.31 40.68
N LEU A 752 7.43 12.45 41.25
CA LEU A 752 7.51 13.73 40.54
C LEU A 752 8.54 13.65 39.42
N LYS A 753 9.75 13.15 39.68
CA LYS A 753 10.77 12.94 38.64
C LYS A 753 10.32 11.97 37.54
N ALA A 754 9.56 10.93 37.89
CA ALA A 754 8.97 10.03 36.90
C ALA A 754 7.93 10.76 36.03
N ALA A 755 7.02 11.53 36.65
CA ALA A 755 6.04 12.34 35.92
C ALA A 755 6.68 13.44 35.07
N GLU A 756 7.75 14.08 35.53
CA GLU A 756 8.56 15.04 34.76
C GLU A 756 9.22 14.39 33.55
N ALA A 757 9.77 13.18 33.72
CA ALA A 757 10.35 12.39 32.62
C ALA A 757 9.27 11.95 31.61
N ASP A 758 8.09 11.54 32.08
CA ASP A 758 6.95 11.22 31.22
C ASP A 758 6.47 12.46 30.45
N VAL A 759 6.34 13.62 31.11
CA VAL A 759 6.00 14.90 30.45
C VAL A 759 7.05 15.30 29.42
N ALA A 760 8.34 15.10 29.69
CA ALA A 760 9.41 15.31 28.71
C ALA A 760 9.29 14.34 27.52
N ALA A 761 8.97 13.07 27.77
CA ALA A 761 8.74 12.08 26.72
C ALA A 761 7.48 12.38 25.88
N TYR A 762 6.40 12.88 26.50
CA TYR A 762 5.20 13.33 25.78
C TYR A 762 5.49 14.58 24.95
N LYS A 763 6.26 15.55 25.45
CA LYS A 763 6.71 16.71 24.66
C LYS A 763 7.58 16.29 23.47
N ALA A 764 8.50 15.35 23.66
CA ALA A 764 9.32 14.81 22.57
C ALA A 764 8.48 14.05 21.52
N LYS A 765 7.50 13.24 21.96
CA LYS A 765 6.53 12.59 21.06
C LYS A 765 5.67 13.60 20.31
N ASN A 766 5.20 14.66 20.98
CA ASN A 766 4.42 15.71 20.34
C ASN A 766 5.25 16.46 19.27
N ALA A 767 6.53 16.76 19.56
CA ALA A 767 7.43 17.36 18.57
C ALA A 767 7.71 16.43 17.37
N ASP A 768 7.88 15.12 17.58
CA ASP A 768 8.00 14.14 16.47
C ASP A 768 6.69 14.04 15.66
N LEU A 769 5.52 14.07 16.31
CA LEU A 769 4.22 14.10 15.65
C LEU A 769 4.00 15.40 14.85
N GLU A 770 4.37 16.56 15.39
CA GLU A 770 4.35 17.85 14.69
C GLU A 770 5.33 17.87 13.51
N GLN A 771 6.52 17.28 13.65
CA GLN A 771 7.51 17.16 12.58
C GLN A 771 7.04 16.19 11.48
N ARG A 772 6.40 15.06 11.85
CA ARG A 772 5.74 14.14 10.91
C ARG A 772 4.60 14.83 10.19
N LEU A 773 3.70 15.50 10.91
CA LEU A 773 2.58 16.25 10.34
C LEU A 773 3.08 17.34 9.38
N SER A 774 4.13 18.09 9.74
CA SER A 774 4.77 19.08 8.85
C SER A 774 5.42 18.44 7.62
N LYS A 775 5.99 17.24 7.74
CA LYS A 775 6.56 16.48 6.63
C LYS A 775 5.47 15.94 5.71
N ASP A 776 4.38 15.45 6.28
CA ASP A 776 3.23 14.90 5.56
C ASP A 776 2.42 16.01 4.89
N GLN A 777 2.26 17.18 5.52
CA GLN A 777 1.73 18.39 4.88
C GLN A 777 2.59 18.82 3.69
N ARG A 778 3.92 18.84 3.83
CA ARG A 778 4.83 19.14 2.69
C ARG A 778 4.80 18.05 1.62
N SER A 779 4.63 16.78 1.99
CA SER A 779 4.46 15.66 1.07
C SER A 779 3.14 15.79 0.31
N LEU A 780 2.05 16.09 1.01
CA LEU A 780 0.72 16.35 0.48
C LEU A 780 0.75 17.55 -0.48
N LEU A 781 1.34 18.68 -0.09
CA LEU A 781 1.50 19.86 -0.96
C LEU A 781 2.34 19.57 -2.20
N ASN A 782 3.42 18.78 -2.09
CA ASN A 782 4.20 18.35 -3.25
C ASN A 782 3.40 17.41 -4.17
N VAL A 783 2.63 16.48 -3.61
CA VAL A 783 1.75 15.56 -4.35
C VAL A 783 0.59 16.33 -4.99
N GLU A 784 0.02 17.31 -4.30
CA GLU A 784 -1.02 18.20 -4.81
C GLU A 784 -0.48 19.11 -5.92
N SER A 785 0.74 19.64 -5.78
CA SER A 785 1.44 20.35 -6.88
C SER A 785 1.65 19.43 -8.08
N GLN A 786 2.17 18.21 -7.87
CA GLN A 786 2.30 17.22 -8.95
C GLN A 786 0.95 16.86 -9.58
N TYR A 787 -0.13 16.78 -8.81
CA TYR A 787 -1.47 16.59 -9.36
C TYR A 787 -1.96 17.81 -10.12
N ARG A 788 -1.71 19.05 -9.67
CA ARG A 788 -1.98 20.28 -10.43
C ARG A 788 -1.20 20.33 -11.74
N ASP A 789 0.07 19.97 -11.72
CA ASP A 789 0.94 19.91 -12.91
C ASP A 789 0.43 18.84 -13.89
N GLN A 790 0.14 17.62 -13.41
CA GLN A 790 -0.47 16.56 -14.22
C GLN A 790 -1.86 16.93 -14.74
N LEU A 791 -2.68 17.63 -13.96
CA LEU A 791 -3.97 18.13 -14.42
C LEU A 791 -3.75 19.14 -15.55
N THR A 792 -2.78 20.04 -15.40
CA THR A 792 -2.42 21.06 -16.38
C THR A 792 -1.89 20.44 -17.67
N GLU A 793 -1.00 19.44 -17.59
CA GLU A 793 -0.51 18.70 -18.76
C GLU A 793 -1.65 17.95 -19.48
N ARG A 794 -2.47 17.19 -18.73
CA ARG A 794 -3.66 16.48 -19.26
C ARG A 794 -4.64 17.45 -19.91
N ASN A 795 -4.88 18.60 -19.28
CA ASN A 795 -5.79 19.63 -19.77
C ASN A 795 -5.23 20.34 -21.02
N THR A 796 -3.90 20.48 -21.12
CA THR A 796 -3.25 20.99 -22.34
C THR A 796 -3.36 19.99 -23.49
N LEU A 797 -3.11 18.71 -23.23
CA LEU A 797 -3.26 17.63 -24.21
C LEU A 797 -4.72 17.47 -24.66
N LEU A 798 -5.68 17.53 -23.73
CA LEU A 798 -7.10 17.47 -24.04
C LEU A 798 -7.55 18.67 -24.87
N LEU A 799 -7.10 19.89 -24.55
CA LEU A 799 -7.38 21.07 -25.37
C LEU A 799 -6.78 20.93 -26.78
N THR A 800 -5.59 20.33 -26.89
CA THR A 800 -4.94 20.08 -28.19
C THR A 800 -5.72 19.04 -29.01
N ILE A 801 -6.15 17.93 -28.38
CA ILE A 801 -6.98 16.89 -29.02
C ILE A 801 -8.33 17.47 -29.46
N TYR A 802 -8.94 18.31 -28.61
CA TYR A 802 -10.17 19.04 -28.93
C TYR A 802 -9.96 19.95 -30.15
N GLN A 803 -8.93 20.79 -30.17
CA GLN A 803 -8.59 21.63 -31.33
C GLN A 803 -8.31 20.83 -32.62
N TYR A 804 -7.77 19.61 -32.52
CA TYR A 804 -7.66 18.71 -33.68
C TYR A 804 -9.01 18.10 -34.11
N LEU A 805 -9.88 17.75 -33.16
CA LEU A 805 -11.26 17.36 -33.45
C LEU A 805 -12.04 18.50 -34.12
N ASP A 806 -11.88 19.74 -33.66
CA ASP A 806 -12.51 20.94 -34.23
C ASP A 806 -12.09 21.13 -35.70
N LYS A 807 -10.80 20.92 -36.00
CA LYS A 807 -10.26 20.92 -37.37
C LYS A 807 -10.83 19.81 -38.24
N ILE A 808 -10.88 18.57 -37.74
CA ILE A 808 -11.41 17.41 -38.47
C ILE A 808 -12.91 17.56 -38.74
N LEU A 809 -13.65 18.14 -37.78
CA LEU A 809 -15.08 18.43 -37.88
C LEU A 809 -15.39 19.73 -38.65
N GLY A 810 -14.38 20.45 -39.16
CA GLY A 810 -14.53 21.67 -39.96
C GLY A 810 -14.98 22.93 -39.18
N VAL A 811 -15.02 22.87 -37.85
CA VAL A 811 -15.61 23.91 -36.98
C VAL A 811 -14.77 25.20 -36.90
N ASP A 812 -13.53 25.18 -37.39
CA ASP A 812 -12.69 26.37 -37.58
C ASP A 812 -13.29 27.42 -38.56
N LYS A 813 -14.30 27.06 -39.37
CA LYS A 813 -14.92 27.97 -40.36
C LYS A 813 -16.19 28.69 -39.88
N THR A 814 -16.77 28.31 -38.72
CA THR A 814 -17.99 28.94 -38.19
C THR A 814 -17.68 30.15 -37.30
N PRO A 815 -18.23 31.35 -37.56
CA PRO A 815 -17.91 32.55 -36.80
C PRO A 815 -18.49 32.49 -35.38
N LYS A 816 -17.61 32.41 -34.38
CA LYS A 816 -17.93 32.34 -32.94
C LYS A 816 -18.84 33.50 -32.49
N LYS A 817 -20.14 33.24 -32.37
CA LYS A 817 -21.13 34.18 -31.82
C LYS A 817 -21.55 33.75 -30.41
N GLY A 818 -21.14 34.53 -29.41
CA GLY A 818 -21.81 34.61 -28.11
C GLY A 818 -21.49 33.50 -27.12
N THR A 819 -20.92 33.90 -25.97
CA THR A 819 -20.95 33.24 -24.66
C THR A 819 -20.41 31.81 -24.47
N GLN A 820 -20.42 30.91 -25.45
CA GLN A 820 -19.60 29.68 -25.38
C GLN A 820 -18.15 30.00 -25.75
N ALA A 821 -17.44 30.64 -24.80
CA ALA A 821 -15.99 30.57 -24.79
C ALA A 821 -15.61 29.09 -24.67
N GLU A 822 -14.83 28.56 -25.63
CA GLU A 822 -14.34 27.18 -25.61
C GLU A 822 -13.81 26.85 -24.22
N THR A 823 -14.58 26.07 -23.45
CA THR A 823 -14.28 25.79 -22.05
C THR A 823 -13.02 24.99 -22.04
N LYS A 824 -11.89 25.64 -21.79
CA LYS A 824 -10.61 24.97 -21.73
C LYS A 824 -10.69 23.96 -20.58
N PRO A 825 -10.05 22.78 -20.65
CA PRO A 825 -10.24 21.75 -19.63
C PRO A 825 -9.81 22.18 -18.21
N PHE A 826 -9.07 23.30 -18.09
CA PHE A 826 -8.69 23.95 -16.84
C PHE A 826 -9.81 24.74 -16.15
N THR A 827 -10.86 25.19 -16.86
CA THR A 827 -11.89 26.09 -16.29
C THR A 827 -13.19 25.36 -15.96
N ASN A 828 -13.63 24.42 -16.80
CA ASN A 828 -14.75 23.55 -16.51
C ASN A 828 -14.56 22.22 -17.26
N PHE A 829 -14.20 21.16 -16.53
CA PHE A 829 -13.90 19.87 -17.13
C PHE A 829 -15.16 19.11 -17.58
N SER A 830 -16.30 19.19 -16.87
CA SER A 830 -17.51 18.49 -17.29
C SER A 830 -18.02 19.06 -18.62
N VAL A 831 -18.17 20.38 -18.72
CA VAL A 831 -18.59 21.05 -19.96
C VAL A 831 -17.59 20.78 -21.09
N PHE A 832 -16.28 20.83 -20.82
CA PHE A 832 -15.28 20.42 -21.81
C PHE A 832 -15.42 18.95 -22.22
N HIS A 833 -15.68 18.05 -21.27
CA HIS A 833 -15.80 16.61 -21.51
C HIS A 833 -17.05 16.28 -22.33
N ASP A 834 -18.18 16.94 -22.05
CA ASP A 834 -19.42 16.79 -22.80
C ASP A 834 -19.30 17.40 -24.20
N ASN A 835 -18.59 18.52 -24.36
CA ASN A 835 -18.24 19.08 -25.66
C ASN A 835 -17.32 18.12 -26.44
N LEU A 836 -16.31 17.53 -25.80
CA LEU A 836 -15.42 16.54 -26.41
C LEU A 836 -16.17 15.25 -26.78
N ILE A 837 -17.08 14.77 -25.93
CA ILE A 837 -17.96 13.62 -26.22
C ILE A 837 -18.89 13.95 -27.38
N THR A 838 -19.44 15.15 -27.44
CA THR A 838 -20.35 15.57 -28.52
C THR A 838 -19.60 15.63 -29.85
N ARG A 839 -18.38 16.18 -29.86
CA ARG A 839 -17.48 16.15 -31.03
C ARG A 839 -17.05 14.74 -31.42
N LEU A 840 -16.77 13.86 -30.45
CA LEU A 840 -16.48 12.43 -30.72
C LEU A 840 -17.70 11.67 -31.25
N LYS A 841 -18.92 11.96 -30.76
CA LYS A 841 -20.18 11.41 -31.30
C LYS A 841 -20.41 11.92 -32.72
N ALA A 842 -20.18 13.20 -33.00
CA ALA A 842 -20.25 13.77 -34.34
C ALA A 842 -19.22 13.11 -35.28
N LEU A 843 -17.98 12.91 -34.83
CA LEU A 843 -16.95 12.19 -35.60
C LEU A 843 -17.34 10.72 -35.86
N SER A 844 -17.88 10.03 -34.84
CA SER A 844 -18.39 8.66 -34.97
C SER A 844 -19.59 8.58 -35.92
N GLN A 845 -20.45 9.60 -35.94
CA GLN A 845 -21.59 9.67 -36.85
C GLN A 845 -21.11 9.95 -38.29
N ILE A 846 -20.16 10.86 -38.48
CA ILE A 846 -19.50 11.10 -39.78
C ILE A 846 -18.82 9.82 -40.28
N GLN A 847 -18.17 9.04 -39.41
CA GLN A 847 -17.61 7.74 -39.77
C GLN A 847 -18.71 6.77 -40.22
N MET A 848 -19.80 6.62 -39.45
CA MET A 848 -20.92 5.74 -39.79
C MET A 848 -21.59 6.15 -41.11
N ASP A 849 -21.78 7.45 -41.34
CA ASP A 849 -22.38 7.98 -42.56
C ASP A 849 -21.42 7.87 -43.76
N PHE A 850 -20.10 7.99 -43.55
CA PHE A 850 -19.09 7.70 -44.55
C PHE A 850 -19.10 6.22 -44.92
N GLU A 851 -19.07 5.29 -43.95
CA GLU A 851 -19.18 3.85 -44.20
C GLU A 851 -20.48 3.49 -44.93
N LYS A 852 -21.60 4.14 -44.58
CA LYS A 852 -22.89 3.97 -45.26
C LYS A 852 -22.82 4.47 -46.70
N ARG A 853 -22.31 5.68 -46.95
CA ARG A 853 -22.13 6.24 -48.31
C ARG A 853 -21.17 5.39 -49.14
N CYS A 854 -20.07 4.90 -48.57
CA CYS A 854 -19.17 3.96 -49.25
C CYS A 854 -19.91 2.70 -49.67
N LYS A 855 -20.70 2.07 -48.79
CA LYS A 855 -21.52 0.89 -49.12
C LYS A 855 -22.61 1.20 -50.17
N GLU A 856 -23.26 2.35 -50.11
CA GLU A 856 -24.25 2.77 -51.11
C GLU A 856 -23.60 3.02 -52.49
N VAL A 857 -22.43 3.68 -52.52
CA VAL A 857 -21.64 3.91 -53.74
C VAL A 857 -21.09 2.60 -54.31
N GLU A 858 -20.55 1.72 -53.45
CA GLU A 858 -20.12 0.36 -53.81
C GLU A 858 -21.28 -0.46 -54.39
N THR A 859 -22.47 -0.38 -53.79
CA THR A 859 -23.68 -1.05 -54.31
C THR A 859 -24.06 -0.48 -55.68
N ARG A 860 -24.11 0.85 -55.85
CA ARG A 860 -24.39 1.49 -57.15
C ARG A 860 -23.37 1.13 -58.22
N PHE A 861 -22.08 1.05 -57.89
CA PHE A 861 -21.06 0.61 -58.83
C PHE A 861 -21.18 -0.87 -59.15
N ASN A 862 -21.48 -1.74 -58.18
CA ASN A 862 -21.76 -3.15 -58.41
C ASN A 862 -22.98 -3.35 -59.33
N ASP A 863 -24.05 -2.57 -59.13
CA ASP A 863 -25.23 -2.58 -60.01
C ASP A 863 -24.87 -2.11 -61.43
N LYS A 864 -24.12 -1.00 -61.57
CA LYS A 864 -23.64 -0.51 -62.87
C LYS A 864 -22.70 -1.51 -63.56
N ILE A 865 -21.83 -2.19 -62.83
CA ILE A 865 -20.97 -3.28 -63.33
C ILE A 865 -21.80 -4.49 -63.75
N ALA A 866 -22.83 -4.86 -62.98
CA ALA A 866 -23.73 -5.95 -63.32
C ALA A 866 -24.53 -5.64 -64.60
N ASP A 867 -24.98 -4.40 -64.79
CA ASP A 867 -25.66 -3.96 -66.01
C ASP A 867 -24.71 -3.85 -67.21
N MET A 868 -23.48 -3.36 -67.03
CA MET A 868 -22.45 -3.43 -68.08
C MET A 868 -22.13 -4.88 -68.46
N ARG A 869 -22.07 -5.81 -67.49
CA ARG A 869 -21.91 -7.25 -67.76
C ARG A 869 -23.10 -7.82 -68.54
N LYS A 870 -24.35 -7.45 -68.23
CA LYS A 870 -25.53 -7.82 -69.02
C LYS A 870 -25.48 -7.25 -70.43
N GLN A 871 -25.03 -6.00 -70.60
CA GLN A 871 -24.86 -5.37 -71.91
C GLN A 871 -23.78 -6.07 -72.75
N LEU A 872 -22.64 -6.40 -72.14
CA LEU A 872 -21.58 -7.18 -72.79
C LEU A 872 -22.05 -8.59 -73.15
N ASP A 873 -22.73 -9.31 -72.25
CA ASP A 873 -23.33 -10.62 -72.52
C ASP A 873 -24.38 -10.56 -73.64
N ASN A 874 -25.17 -9.49 -73.72
CA ASN A 874 -26.08 -9.24 -74.85
C ASN A 874 -25.34 -8.93 -76.16
N ARG A 875 -24.22 -8.19 -76.12
CA ARG A 875 -23.35 -7.93 -77.30
C ARG A 875 -22.66 -9.21 -77.75
N TRP A 876 -22.13 -10.03 -76.84
CA TRP A 876 -21.59 -11.36 -77.13
C TRP A 876 -22.64 -12.25 -77.80
N LYS A 877 -23.86 -12.34 -77.24
CA LYS A 877 -24.97 -13.08 -77.89
C LYS A 877 -25.41 -12.50 -79.24
N GLN A 878 -25.08 -11.26 -79.56
CA GLN A 878 -25.26 -10.69 -80.91
C GLN A 878 -24.10 -11.08 -81.82
N ILE A 879 -22.86 -11.00 -81.34
CA ILE A 879 -21.65 -11.47 -82.03
C ILE A 879 -21.78 -12.96 -82.35
N ASP A 880 -22.13 -13.83 -81.40
CA ASP A 880 -22.39 -15.26 -81.60
C ASP A 880 -23.41 -15.52 -82.72
N LYS A 881 -24.46 -14.69 -82.81
CA LYS A 881 -25.46 -14.78 -83.90
C LYS A 881 -24.89 -14.32 -85.23
N PHE A 882 -24.08 -13.26 -85.24
CA PHE A 882 -23.38 -12.81 -86.45
C PHE A 882 -22.34 -13.83 -86.91
N GLU A 883 -21.53 -14.38 -86.01
CA GLU A 883 -20.57 -15.46 -86.28
C GLU A 883 -21.26 -16.73 -86.75
N ALA A 884 -22.36 -17.14 -86.13
CA ALA A 884 -23.17 -18.25 -86.63
C ALA A 884 -23.69 -17.97 -88.05
N SER A 885 -24.17 -16.75 -88.32
CA SER A 885 -24.61 -16.36 -89.66
C SER A 885 -23.45 -16.36 -90.67
N LEU A 886 -22.29 -15.79 -90.32
CA LEU A 886 -21.07 -15.78 -91.13
C LEU A 886 -20.55 -17.20 -91.37
N LYS A 887 -20.65 -18.09 -90.38
CA LYS A 887 -20.31 -19.50 -90.50
C LYS A 887 -21.26 -20.21 -91.47
N THR A 888 -22.57 -19.96 -91.42
CA THR A 888 -23.49 -20.51 -92.45
C THR A 888 -23.21 -19.95 -93.85
N VAL A 889 -22.78 -18.68 -93.96
CA VAL A 889 -22.32 -18.08 -95.25
C VAL A 889 -20.99 -18.70 -95.71
N ALA A 890 -20.06 -18.98 -94.80
CA ALA A 890 -18.79 -19.63 -95.10
C ALA A 890 -18.98 -21.11 -95.48
N GLU A 891 -19.85 -21.84 -94.79
CA GLU A 891 -20.23 -23.21 -95.09
C GLU A 891 -20.94 -23.31 -96.44
N THR A 892 -21.91 -22.42 -96.71
CA THR A 892 -22.54 -22.35 -98.04
C THR A 892 -21.49 -22.02 -99.11
N LYS A 893 -20.63 -21.00 -98.95
CA LYS A 893 -19.51 -20.71 -99.85
C LYS A 893 -18.57 -21.91 -100.04
N ALA A 894 -18.29 -22.68 -99.00
CA ALA A 894 -17.49 -23.90 -99.07
C ALA A 894 -18.21 -25.06 -99.78
N THR A 895 -19.54 -25.18 -99.65
CA THR A 895 -20.31 -26.13 -100.47
C THR A 895 -20.38 -25.70 -101.93
N TRP A 896 -20.47 -24.40 -102.23
CA TRP A 896 -20.37 -23.88 -103.59
C TRP A 896 -18.99 -24.16 -104.19
N LYS A 897 -17.90 -23.91 -103.46
CA LYS A 897 -16.54 -24.31 -103.89
C LYS A 897 -16.42 -25.82 -104.10
N ARG A 898 -16.92 -26.66 -103.18
CA ARG A 898 -16.90 -28.13 -103.37
C ARG A 898 -17.70 -28.56 -104.59
N LYS A 899 -18.89 -27.99 -104.84
CA LYS A 899 -19.67 -28.23 -106.06
C LYS A 899 -18.96 -27.73 -107.32
N PHE A 900 -18.28 -26.58 -107.25
CA PHE A 900 -17.48 -26.04 -108.35
C PHE A 900 -16.30 -26.96 -108.68
N ASN A 901 -15.44 -27.27 -107.70
CA ASN A 901 -14.33 -28.21 -107.87
C ASN A 901 -14.80 -29.61 -108.28
N GLN A 902 -15.97 -30.07 -107.82
CA GLN A 902 -16.57 -31.31 -108.32
C GLN A 902 -16.97 -31.18 -109.80
N LYS A 903 -17.58 -30.07 -110.22
CA LYS A 903 -17.94 -29.84 -111.64
C LYS A 903 -16.72 -29.60 -112.52
N GLU A 904 -15.68 -28.99 -111.99
CA GLU A 904 -14.37 -28.86 -112.62
C GLU A 904 -13.68 -30.22 -112.77
N GLY A 905 -13.68 -31.05 -111.71
CA GLY A 905 -13.21 -32.43 -111.76
C GLY A 905 -14.06 -33.35 -112.64
N GLU A 906 -15.38 -33.12 -112.76
CA GLU A 906 -16.25 -33.80 -113.73
C GLU A 906 -15.95 -33.32 -115.17
N LEU A 907 -15.67 -32.03 -115.38
CA LEU A 907 -15.23 -31.50 -116.68
C LEU A 907 -13.84 -32.01 -117.04
N GLU A 908 -12.92 -32.13 -116.09
CA GLU A 908 -11.61 -32.74 -116.28
C GLU A 908 -11.73 -34.23 -116.52
N ALA A 909 -12.59 -34.97 -115.81
CA ALA A 909 -12.88 -36.38 -116.07
C ALA A 909 -13.51 -36.58 -117.46
N ILE A 910 -14.36 -35.65 -117.92
CA ILE A 910 -14.88 -35.65 -119.30
C ILE A 910 -13.76 -35.32 -120.29
N ARG A 911 -12.89 -34.34 -120.02
CA ARG A 911 -11.73 -34.02 -120.88
C ARG A 911 -10.75 -35.19 -120.95
N THR A 912 -10.38 -35.79 -119.83
CA THR A 912 -9.48 -36.95 -119.78
C THR A 912 -10.14 -38.17 -120.38
N SER A 913 -11.44 -38.42 -120.17
CA SER A 913 -12.17 -39.47 -120.91
C SER A 913 -12.22 -39.20 -122.41
N ASN A 914 -12.29 -37.93 -122.85
CA ASN A 914 -12.25 -37.58 -124.27
C ASN A 914 -10.82 -37.72 -124.85
N ILE A 915 -9.79 -37.38 -124.07
CA ILE A 915 -8.37 -37.63 -124.37
C ILE A 915 -8.07 -39.14 -124.34
N GLU A 916 -8.69 -39.91 -123.45
CA GLU A 916 -8.57 -41.36 -123.36
C GLU A 916 -9.35 -42.05 -124.47
N MET A 917 -10.52 -41.55 -124.90
CA MET A 917 -11.16 -42.04 -126.12
C MET A 917 -10.32 -41.68 -127.34
N ALA A 918 -9.72 -40.49 -127.42
CA ALA A 918 -8.74 -40.15 -128.45
C ALA A 918 -7.48 -41.04 -128.38
N ASN A 919 -7.03 -41.38 -127.17
CA ASN A 919 -5.86 -42.23 -126.92
C ASN A 919 -6.18 -43.74 -126.97
N GLN A 920 -7.43 -44.16 -126.91
CA GLN A 920 -7.87 -45.53 -127.19
C GLN A 920 -8.11 -45.67 -128.69
N LEU A 921 -8.64 -44.64 -129.36
CA LEU A 921 -8.59 -44.54 -130.83
C LEU A 921 -7.14 -44.52 -131.37
N SER A 922 -6.17 -44.02 -130.59
CA SER A 922 -4.75 -44.11 -130.94
C SER A 922 -4.10 -45.44 -130.50
N ASN A 923 -4.30 -45.91 -129.27
CA ASN A 923 -3.67 -47.13 -128.71
C ASN A 923 -4.38 -48.45 -129.06
N MET A 924 -5.57 -48.43 -129.66
CA MET A 924 -6.06 -49.59 -130.42
C MET A 924 -5.14 -49.88 -131.63
N LYS A 925 -4.20 -48.97 -131.97
CA LYS A 925 -3.01 -49.31 -132.75
C LYS A 925 -1.86 -49.78 -131.84
N LYS A 926 -1.84 -51.10 -131.59
CA LYS A 926 -0.72 -52.00 -131.18
C LYS A 926 -0.63 -52.41 -129.69
N PRO A 927 -0.12 -53.63 -129.36
CA PRO A 927 -0.43 -54.28 -128.07
C PRO A 927 0.74 -54.78 -127.19
N GLY A 928 0.52 -54.80 -125.86
CA GLY A 928 1.18 -55.65 -124.84
C GLY A 928 2.55 -55.18 -124.28
N GLY A 929 2.94 -55.44 -123.01
CA GLY A 929 2.24 -56.02 -121.83
C GLY A 929 3.23 -56.66 -120.83
N SER A 930 2.93 -56.72 -119.51
CA SER A 930 3.42 -57.69 -118.49
C SER A 930 3.30 -57.13 -117.05
N ASP A 931 2.69 -57.88 -116.11
CA ASP A 931 2.10 -57.30 -114.89
C ASP A 931 2.17 -58.25 -113.66
N ALA A 932 3.37 -58.45 -113.09
CA ALA A 932 3.60 -59.47 -112.06
C ALA A 932 4.35 -59.01 -110.79
N MET A 933 4.88 -57.78 -110.75
CA MET A 933 5.78 -57.33 -109.68
C MET A 933 5.07 -56.54 -108.56
N GLU A 934 3.92 -55.93 -108.85
CA GLU A 934 3.23 -55.02 -107.92
C GLU A 934 2.57 -55.73 -106.72
N LEU A 935 2.04 -56.95 -106.93
CA LEU A 935 1.21 -57.66 -105.95
C LEU A 935 1.90 -57.88 -104.58
N ARG A 936 3.23 -58.08 -104.59
CA ARG A 936 4.02 -58.26 -103.35
C ARG A 936 4.25 -56.95 -102.60
N SER A 937 4.34 -55.80 -103.29
CA SER A 937 4.54 -54.49 -102.65
C SER A 937 3.33 -54.07 -101.82
N MET A 938 2.12 -54.36 -102.30
CA MET A 938 0.88 -53.95 -101.67
C MET A 938 0.60 -54.70 -100.36
N THR A 939 0.88 -56.01 -100.34
CA THR A 939 0.65 -56.88 -99.16
C THR A 939 1.46 -56.41 -97.93
N ALA A 940 2.72 -55.99 -98.13
CA ALA A 940 3.57 -55.54 -97.03
C ALA A 940 3.14 -54.20 -96.39
N ARG A 941 2.44 -53.33 -97.14
CA ARG A 941 1.94 -52.05 -96.62
C ARG A 941 0.71 -52.23 -95.72
N ALA A 942 -0.17 -53.18 -96.05
CA ALA A 942 -1.39 -53.46 -95.28
C ALA A 942 -1.09 -53.86 -93.82
N VAL A 943 -0.19 -54.84 -93.63
CA VAL A 943 0.18 -55.35 -92.30
C VAL A 943 0.78 -54.25 -91.38
N ASN A 944 1.52 -53.31 -91.96
CA ASN A 944 2.10 -52.20 -91.19
C ASN A 944 1.06 -51.13 -90.80
N ALA A 945 -0.05 -51.01 -91.53
CA ALA A 945 -1.16 -50.13 -91.18
C ALA A 945 -1.98 -50.71 -90.02
N GLU A 946 -2.32 -52.01 -90.05
CA GLU A 946 -3.05 -52.69 -88.97
C GLU A 946 -2.34 -52.58 -87.62
N ARG A 947 -1.01 -52.75 -87.60
CA ARG A 947 -0.22 -52.63 -86.36
C ARG A 947 -0.25 -51.24 -85.74
N ARG A 948 -0.37 -50.19 -86.57
CA ARG A 948 -0.51 -48.79 -86.09
C ARG A 948 -1.91 -48.53 -85.54
N LEU A 949 -2.95 -49.09 -86.16
CA LEU A 949 -4.34 -48.96 -85.71
C LEU A 949 -4.53 -49.55 -84.30
N ASN A 950 -4.07 -50.78 -84.06
CA ASN A 950 -4.19 -51.42 -82.73
C ASN A 950 -3.47 -50.63 -81.62
N ASN A 951 -2.30 -50.06 -81.92
CA ASN A 951 -1.59 -49.23 -80.94
C ASN A 951 -2.36 -47.93 -80.58
N ALA A 952 -3.03 -47.31 -81.56
CA ALA A 952 -3.85 -46.13 -81.31
C ALA A 952 -5.11 -46.46 -80.50
N GLN A 953 -5.78 -47.59 -80.78
CA GLN A 953 -6.95 -48.04 -80.02
C GLN A 953 -6.62 -48.34 -78.54
N ASN A 954 -5.49 -48.99 -78.26
CA ASN A 954 -5.05 -49.24 -76.88
C ASN A 954 -4.74 -47.94 -76.11
N GLN A 955 -4.20 -46.92 -76.78
CA GLN A 955 -3.97 -45.61 -76.16
C GLN A 955 -5.27 -44.85 -75.87
N LEU A 956 -6.28 -44.99 -76.73
CA LEU A 956 -7.62 -44.41 -76.50
C LEU A 956 -8.27 -45.03 -75.26
N LEU A 957 -8.32 -46.36 -75.18
CA LEU A 957 -8.92 -47.10 -74.06
C LEU A 957 -8.30 -46.68 -72.71
N THR A 958 -6.96 -46.59 -72.67
CA THR A 958 -6.22 -46.19 -71.46
C THR A 958 -6.59 -44.76 -70.99
N ARG A 959 -6.91 -43.86 -71.93
CA ARG A 959 -7.34 -42.48 -71.61
C ARG A 959 -8.79 -42.45 -71.11
N GLU A 960 -9.67 -43.27 -71.65
CA GLU A 960 -11.06 -43.40 -71.21
C GLU A 960 -11.16 -43.98 -69.80
N GLU A 961 -10.34 -44.99 -69.48
CA GLU A 961 -10.20 -45.54 -68.12
C GLU A 961 -9.69 -44.48 -67.12
N ALA A 962 -8.73 -43.64 -67.51
CA ALA A 962 -8.24 -42.56 -66.65
C ALA A 962 -9.31 -41.49 -66.35
N ILE A 963 -10.13 -41.12 -67.35
CA ILE A 963 -11.23 -40.14 -67.19
C ILE A 963 -12.33 -40.70 -66.29
N THR A 964 -12.74 -41.96 -66.48
CA THR A 964 -13.75 -42.60 -65.64
C THR A 964 -13.29 -42.73 -64.18
N ALA A 965 -12.03 -43.09 -63.94
CA ALA A 965 -11.44 -43.13 -62.60
C ALA A 965 -11.36 -41.74 -61.92
N MET A 966 -11.13 -40.66 -62.68
CA MET A 966 -11.18 -39.29 -62.16
C MET A 966 -12.61 -38.91 -61.75
N ASN A 967 -13.60 -39.18 -62.59
CA ASN A 967 -15.01 -38.85 -62.30
C ASN A 967 -15.51 -39.57 -61.04
N GLN A 968 -15.14 -40.84 -60.83
CA GLN A 968 -15.50 -41.57 -59.61
C GLN A 968 -14.91 -40.94 -58.34
N LYS A 969 -13.68 -40.39 -58.40
CA LYS A 969 -13.06 -39.68 -57.26
C LYS A 969 -13.79 -38.38 -56.92
N ASN A 970 -14.26 -37.63 -57.92
CA ASN A 970 -15.03 -36.41 -57.70
C ASN A 970 -16.38 -36.72 -57.03
N VAL A 971 -17.16 -37.68 -57.55
CA VAL A 971 -18.44 -38.10 -56.93
C VAL A 971 -18.25 -38.57 -55.48
N ALA A 972 -17.16 -39.29 -55.20
CA ALA A 972 -16.83 -39.73 -53.84
C ALA A 972 -16.35 -38.59 -52.91
N ALA A 973 -15.89 -37.46 -53.45
CA ALA A 973 -15.59 -36.25 -52.69
C ALA A 973 -16.87 -35.47 -52.40
N ASP A 974 -17.73 -35.27 -53.40
CA ASP A 974 -19.00 -34.53 -53.28
C ASP A 974 -19.93 -35.18 -52.25
N SER A 975 -20.05 -36.51 -52.27
CA SER A 975 -20.83 -37.27 -51.28
C SER A 975 -20.33 -37.06 -49.83
N LYS A 976 -19.01 -36.92 -49.64
CA LYS A 976 -18.42 -36.62 -48.31
C LYS A 976 -18.64 -35.17 -47.88
N TRP A 977 -18.72 -34.23 -48.82
CA TRP A 977 -19.09 -32.84 -48.54
C TRP A 977 -20.56 -32.74 -48.14
N GLU A 978 -21.45 -33.35 -48.91
CA GLU A 978 -22.90 -33.35 -48.62
C GLU A 978 -23.21 -33.97 -47.24
N ALA A 979 -22.52 -35.05 -46.87
CA ALA A 979 -22.65 -35.66 -45.55
C ALA A 979 -22.24 -34.72 -44.40
N ARG A 980 -21.14 -33.96 -44.55
CA ARG A 980 -20.70 -32.97 -43.55
C ARG A 980 -21.67 -31.80 -43.43
N VAL A 981 -22.22 -31.31 -44.55
CA VAL A 981 -23.22 -30.23 -44.54
C VAL A 981 -24.45 -30.65 -43.73
N LYS A 982 -24.99 -31.84 -44.00
CA LYS A 982 -26.13 -32.39 -43.24
C LYS A 982 -25.82 -32.58 -41.75
N GLU A 983 -24.58 -32.95 -41.40
CA GLU A 983 -24.17 -33.04 -39.99
C GLU A 983 -24.16 -31.66 -39.30
N TYR A 984 -23.65 -30.62 -39.97
CA TYR A 984 -23.66 -29.26 -39.43
C TYR A 984 -25.08 -28.70 -39.29
N GLU A 985 -25.96 -28.92 -40.26
CA GLU A 985 -27.38 -28.56 -40.19
C GLU A 985 -28.08 -29.23 -39.00
N ALA A 986 -27.84 -30.53 -38.79
CA ALA A 986 -28.39 -31.27 -37.65
C ALA A 986 -27.89 -30.73 -36.30
N ARG A 987 -26.58 -30.41 -36.19
CA ARG A 987 -25.99 -29.81 -34.98
C ARG A 987 -26.56 -28.41 -34.70
N LEU A 988 -26.75 -27.59 -35.74
CA LEU A 988 -27.34 -26.25 -35.60
C LEU A 988 -28.79 -26.34 -35.09
N LYS A 989 -29.61 -27.19 -35.70
CA LYS A 989 -31.01 -27.41 -35.28
C LYS A 989 -31.12 -27.91 -33.83
N ALA A 990 -30.24 -28.83 -33.41
CA ALA A 990 -30.19 -29.32 -32.04
C ALA A 990 -29.82 -28.22 -31.02
N ALA A 991 -28.94 -27.28 -31.40
CA ALA A 991 -28.59 -26.12 -30.58
C ALA A 991 -29.77 -25.13 -30.45
N GLU A 992 -30.49 -24.85 -31.53
CA GLU A 992 -31.69 -24.00 -31.49
C GLU A 992 -32.80 -24.57 -30.59
N GLU A 993 -33.05 -25.88 -30.67
CA GLU A 993 -34.02 -26.55 -29.80
C GLU A 993 -33.62 -26.53 -28.32
N ARG A 994 -32.32 -26.59 -28.03
CA ARG A 994 -31.80 -26.42 -26.66
C ARG A 994 -32.07 -25.02 -26.13
N VAL A 995 -31.78 -23.98 -26.91
CA VAL A 995 -32.07 -22.58 -26.54
C VAL A 995 -33.57 -22.35 -26.35
N LYS A 996 -34.42 -22.97 -27.17
CA LYS A 996 -35.89 -22.92 -26.99
C LYS A 996 -36.34 -23.56 -25.67
N ARG A 997 -35.79 -24.73 -25.31
CA ARG A 997 -36.07 -25.40 -24.02
C ARG A 997 -35.57 -24.59 -22.82
N GLU A 998 -34.37 -24.03 -22.88
CA GLU A 998 -33.82 -23.18 -21.80
C GLU A 998 -34.63 -21.88 -21.63
N ARG A 999 -35.07 -21.23 -22.72
CA ARG A 999 -35.99 -20.08 -22.66
C ARG A 999 -37.34 -20.43 -22.07
N GLN A 1000 -37.88 -21.62 -22.35
CA GLN A 1000 -39.16 -22.06 -21.80
C GLN A 1000 -39.06 -22.35 -20.29
N GLY A 1001 -38.05 -23.09 -19.85
CA GLY A 1001 -37.82 -23.35 -18.42
C GLY A 1001 -37.58 -22.07 -17.61
N SER A 1002 -36.91 -21.06 -18.18
CA SER A 1002 -36.78 -19.74 -17.55
C SER A 1002 -38.11 -19.02 -17.40
N LYS A 1003 -39.03 -19.11 -18.38
CA LYS A 1003 -40.39 -18.54 -18.26
C LYS A 1003 -41.20 -19.23 -17.17
N GLU A 1004 -41.14 -20.56 -17.10
CA GLU A 1004 -41.83 -21.35 -16.08
C GLU A 1004 -41.33 -20.97 -14.68
N ARG A 1005 -40.02 -20.84 -14.50
CA ARG A 1005 -39.42 -20.42 -13.23
C ARG A 1005 -39.79 -18.98 -12.82
N ILE A 1006 -39.94 -18.07 -13.77
CA ILE A 1006 -40.45 -16.71 -13.52
C ILE A 1006 -41.92 -16.78 -13.06
N ALA A 1007 -42.76 -17.57 -13.73
CA ALA A 1007 -44.16 -17.75 -13.35
C ALA A 1007 -44.33 -18.40 -11.96
N GLU A 1008 -43.46 -19.35 -11.59
CA GLU A 1008 -43.39 -19.91 -10.23
C GLU A 1008 -43.05 -18.83 -9.20
N LEU A 1009 -42.00 -18.03 -9.44
CA LEU A 1009 -41.59 -16.95 -8.54
C LEU A 1009 -42.67 -15.86 -8.40
N GLU A 1010 -43.36 -15.50 -9.49
CA GLU A 1010 -44.51 -14.59 -9.43
C GLU A 1010 -45.65 -15.16 -8.57
N ASN A 1011 -45.95 -16.45 -8.68
CA ASN A 1011 -46.98 -17.10 -7.88
C ASN A 1011 -46.60 -17.18 -6.40
N ILE A 1012 -45.32 -17.45 -6.08
CA ILE A 1012 -44.79 -17.39 -4.72
C ILE A 1012 -44.92 -15.96 -4.17
N THR A 1013 -44.55 -14.95 -4.96
CA THR A 1013 -44.63 -13.53 -4.57
C THR A 1013 -46.09 -13.12 -4.29
N LYS A 1014 -47.04 -13.49 -5.16
CA LYS A 1014 -48.49 -13.29 -4.95
C LYS A 1014 -49.00 -14.05 -3.73
N GLY A 1015 -48.43 -15.20 -3.40
CA GLY A 1015 -48.71 -15.95 -2.17
C GLY A 1015 -48.25 -15.21 -0.91
N LEU A 1016 -46.99 -14.75 -0.91
CA LEU A 1016 -46.40 -13.96 0.18
C LEU A 1016 -47.13 -12.63 0.39
N GLN A 1017 -47.52 -11.93 -0.68
CA GLN A 1017 -48.33 -10.71 -0.61
C GLN A 1017 -49.68 -10.96 0.09
N ARG A 1018 -50.39 -12.05 -0.23
CA ARG A 1018 -51.63 -12.42 0.48
C ARG A 1018 -51.39 -12.77 1.95
N GLN A 1019 -50.27 -13.43 2.27
CA GLN A 1019 -49.91 -13.70 3.67
C GLN A 1019 -49.61 -12.40 4.44
N LEU A 1020 -48.94 -11.44 3.80
CA LEU A 1020 -48.65 -10.12 4.36
C LEU A 1020 -49.94 -9.30 4.57
N GLU A 1021 -50.88 -9.28 3.61
CA GLU A 1021 -52.20 -8.67 3.80
C GLU A 1021 -52.99 -9.31 4.96
N LEU A 1022 -52.93 -10.64 5.10
CA LEU A 1022 -53.57 -11.35 6.20
C LEU A 1022 -52.88 -11.06 7.55
N ALA A 1023 -51.57 -10.90 7.56
CA ALA A 1023 -50.81 -10.48 8.74
C ALA A 1023 -51.15 -9.02 9.13
N GLN A 1024 -51.22 -8.10 8.17
CA GLN A 1024 -51.65 -6.71 8.39
C GLN A 1024 -53.09 -6.64 8.91
N LYS A 1025 -54.02 -7.44 8.38
CA LYS A 1025 -55.39 -7.54 8.90
C LYS A 1025 -55.46 -8.15 10.30
N ARG A 1026 -54.49 -8.97 10.71
CA ARG A 1026 -54.36 -9.45 12.10
C ARG A 1026 -53.73 -8.38 12.99
N GLY A 1027 -52.76 -7.63 12.50
CA GLY A 1027 -52.16 -6.46 13.16
C GLY A 1027 -53.21 -5.40 13.47
N SER A 1028 -53.94 -4.93 12.47
CA SER A 1028 -55.05 -3.97 12.66
C SER A 1028 -56.10 -4.47 13.65
N ARG A 1029 -56.45 -5.77 13.65
CA ARG A 1029 -57.36 -6.34 14.68
C ARG A 1029 -56.75 -6.41 16.08
N LEU A 1030 -55.42 -6.53 16.19
CA LEU A 1030 -54.70 -6.43 17.45
C LEU A 1030 -54.66 -4.97 17.93
N ASP A 1031 -54.42 -4.02 17.02
CA ASP A 1031 -54.46 -2.59 17.29
C ASP A 1031 -55.87 -2.15 17.75
N ASP A 1032 -56.94 -2.62 17.09
CA ASP A 1032 -58.34 -2.42 17.53
C ASP A 1032 -58.58 -2.95 18.96
N VAL A 1033 -57.97 -4.09 19.32
CA VAL A 1033 -58.05 -4.71 20.66
C VAL A 1033 -57.20 -3.97 21.69
N ILE A 1034 -56.10 -3.34 21.27
CA ILE A 1034 -55.25 -2.49 22.10
C ILE A 1034 -55.92 -1.13 22.35
N GLU A 1035 -56.56 -0.54 21.33
CA GLU A 1035 -57.35 0.70 21.49
C GLU A 1035 -58.56 0.47 22.40
N THR A 1036 -59.28 -0.64 22.26
CA THR A 1036 -60.43 -0.96 23.13
C THR A 1036 -60.06 -1.32 24.58
N ASN A 1037 -58.82 -1.72 24.85
CA ASN A 1037 -58.30 -1.90 26.22
C ASN A 1037 -57.56 -0.66 26.77
N ARG A 1038 -57.51 0.45 26.04
CA ARG A 1038 -56.81 1.66 26.49
C ARG A 1038 -57.66 2.41 27.54
N PRO A 1039 -57.14 2.68 28.76
CA PRO A 1039 -57.91 3.36 29.80
C PRO A 1039 -58.27 4.80 29.39
N PRO A 1040 -59.46 5.30 29.76
CA PRO A 1040 -59.99 6.56 29.26
C PRO A 1040 -59.31 7.77 29.93
N GLY A 1041 -58.18 8.23 29.40
CA GLY A 1041 -57.45 9.32 30.03
C GLY A 1041 -56.12 9.77 29.43
N SER A 1042 -56.00 9.96 28.11
CA SER A 1042 -55.02 10.92 27.57
C SER A 1042 -55.41 11.47 26.19
N SER A 1043 -55.16 12.76 25.98
CA SER A 1043 -55.62 13.56 24.85
C SER A 1043 -54.64 13.57 23.66
N LYS A 1044 -55.19 13.76 22.46
CA LYS A 1044 -54.48 14.09 21.20
C LYS A 1044 -53.54 15.31 21.34
N PRO A 1045 -52.61 15.50 20.39
CA PRO A 1045 -52.92 16.43 19.30
C PRO A 1045 -52.70 15.87 17.89
N SER A 1046 -53.39 16.50 16.93
CA SER A 1046 -53.33 16.24 15.47
C SER A 1046 -52.24 17.07 14.77
N GLY A 1047 -51.61 16.57 13.70
CA GLY A 1047 -50.53 17.33 13.03
C GLY A 1047 -50.05 16.89 11.63
N LYS A 1048 -50.97 16.73 10.66
CA LYS A 1048 -50.79 16.82 9.19
C LYS A 1048 -49.66 16.04 8.47
N ASP A 1049 -50.10 15.26 7.49
CA ASP A 1049 -49.30 14.49 6.54
C ASP A 1049 -48.45 15.30 5.55
N SER A 1050 -47.23 14.81 5.35
CA SER A 1050 -46.53 14.65 4.07
C SER A 1050 -45.47 13.55 4.31
N PRO A 1051 -45.21 12.63 3.37
CA PRO A 1051 -44.57 13.04 2.12
C PRO A 1051 -44.93 12.26 0.84
N ALA A 1052 -44.56 12.91 -0.27
CA ALA A 1052 -43.85 12.42 -1.46
C ALA A 1052 -43.96 10.96 -1.95
N ARG A 1053 -43.93 10.87 -3.29
CA ARG A 1053 -43.25 9.79 -4.03
C ARG A 1053 -41.81 10.21 -4.33
#